data_AF-A0A939QQA5-F1
#
_entry.id   AF-A0A939QQA5-F1
#
_cell.length_a   1.000
_cell.length_b   1.000
_cell.length_c   1.000
_cell.angle_alpha   90.00
_cell.angle_beta   90.00
_cell.angle_gamma   90.00
#
_symmetry.space_group_name_H-M   'P 1'
#
loop_
_entity.id
_entity.type
_entity.pdbx_description
1 polymer ?
#
loop_
_entity_poly.entity_id
_entity_poly.type
_entity_poly.pdbx_seq_one_letter_code
_entity_poly.pdbx_strand_id
1 'polypeptide(L)'
;MPAPTGAVVWRDFVTDGVPSSGPNKMNKRDARQWSAWIESTITATFNGVGQIAYSQRSSLFANLDHPVNTTAIVYGDTTDPEYNGIYRKNGATGTGSWSKILPLPFKFVIGTDSGAGSANAIQVDTDVPVADDVLVAFALFEATTSSPVTVSFNGGSLLTIKTSTGGNASALAADQEVWGRIRTDDNTFRLISDQSSAALVAQAEAARDAAAASAALALAAVPSAFPTTVTALKALDTGDHQSAVLLEEDKAGIFVFKSGDYSAEVTADVQGGVYLKADDTATSSGAWVRQFDGPLRANWFGVVPSTSAAVVDVTDALEDLSAFAQVYFPHVTFRPGFYFAQSWLIRRGVKFEGLGTTPNTRNGATNSEFDELVLSQSGAVFIAMGDDPIIIQVDFVSNGETVGYTRDIDASDENPVAASPFTTFELFDGTNKDASGTTPATLRNLRFFARVEDGWQRWHLDNIKIINSCPGDGETYGLGGYVDYTTAREPADNDFGLYYTNGWEARANELRVVGYWRERGVFNFLPPADGFATATPTNEQGLWTNCDIQSGLLIRSGDCLPVVDKTSTQVYIRWFPSHRFDPAGGSIWLTETDTFTGPTEYTYTSTLYTESTTPNGRNGKFLRFNGLSSTTSIDIDKSKLVTIPNQGGSSHTRFQDCYIVDLAHHMGLQNDADELAGWQDSFKASVEISGTPMRAINLDRCVLSPVGPIALHVGAARDLVISGGTYAERRPFKYGASEDLETSRGAVAIAGPDLDGGTLAWDEGGLACSAQIYFDQAGGFNSNINTLPLGTNRSGVPFDGESWFNLRDGNMRAYWPANNLYGVGRTRSDITSAMLADASHPINLFGKMEGLEVWAEDLNKWFTATASTSTSIWLDQEGTSNITPS
;
A
#
# COMPACT_ATOMS: atom_id res chain seq x y z
N MET A 1 11.01 -113.89 -50.86
CA MET A 1 9.78 -114.34 -50.17
C MET A 1 10.01 -114.10 -48.68
N PRO A 2 9.17 -113.31 -47.98
CA PRO A 2 9.31 -113.13 -46.54
C PRO A 2 9.28 -114.50 -45.84
N ALA A 3 10.11 -114.69 -44.82
CA ALA A 3 10.12 -115.93 -44.05
C ALA A 3 8.70 -116.19 -43.49
N PRO A 4 8.18 -117.44 -43.58
CA PRO A 4 6.86 -117.74 -43.05
C PRO A 4 6.82 -117.45 -41.55
N THR A 5 5.70 -116.94 -41.06
CA THR A 5 5.54 -116.66 -39.63
C THR A 5 5.44 -117.96 -38.84
N GLY A 6 5.72 -117.89 -37.54
CA GLY A 6 5.63 -119.08 -36.70
C GLY A 6 4.23 -119.70 -36.69
N ALA A 7 3.19 -118.88 -36.76
CA ALA A 7 1.81 -119.37 -36.87
C ALA A 7 1.61 -120.26 -38.12
N VAL A 8 2.26 -119.96 -39.25
CA VAL A 8 2.12 -120.76 -40.48
C VAL A 8 2.93 -122.06 -40.41
N VAL A 9 4.12 -122.01 -39.80
CA VAL A 9 5.03 -123.17 -39.69
C VAL A 9 4.52 -124.19 -38.67
N TRP A 10 4.02 -123.72 -37.52
CA TRP A 10 3.62 -124.54 -36.37
C TRP A 10 2.09 -124.64 -36.16
N ARG A 11 1.27 -124.28 -37.15
CA ARG A 11 -0.19 -124.45 -37.06
C ARG A 11 -0.59 -125.87 -36.70
N ASP A 12 -1.69 -126.00 -35.97
CA ASP A 12 -2.20 -127.29 -35.49
C ASP A 12 -2.84 -128.14 -36.61
N PHE A 13 -3.42 -127.50 -37.63
CA PHE A 13 -4.20 -128.17 -38.69
C PHE A 13 -3.69 -127.87 -40.10
N VAL A 14 -3.85 -128.82 -41.04
CA VAL A 14 -3.35 -128.71 -42.43
C VAL A 14 -3.91 -127.47 -43.13
N THR A 15 -5.20 -127.20 -42.94
CA THR A 15 -5.85 -125.95 -43.32
C THR A 15 -6.04 -125.13 -42.06
N ASP A 16 -5.55 -123.90 -42.06
CA ASP A 16 -5.56 -123.06 -40.87
C ASP A 16 -7.00 -122.86 -40.35
N GLY A 17 -7.18 -123.04 -39.04
CA GLY A 17 -8.48 -122.96 -38.37
C GLY A 17 -9.49 -124.08 -38.67
N VAL A 18 -9.15 -125.14 -39.42
CA VAL A 18 -10.08 -126.24 -39.75
C VAL A 18 -9.64 -127.56 -39.08
N PRO A 19 -10.16 -127.89 -37.88
CA PRO A 19 -9.73 -129.09 -37.14
C PRO A 19 -9.90 -130.41 -37.89
N SER A 20 -10.93 -130.51 -38.75
CA SER A 20 -11.18 -131.71 -39.55
C SER A 20 -10.16 -131.96 -40.66
N SER A 21 -9.30 -130.98 -40.99
CA SER A 21 -8.24 -131.15 -42.01
C SER A 21 -7.08 -132.04 -41.54
N GLY A 22 -7.11 -132.47 -40.28
CA GLY A 22 -6.09 -133.32 -39.68
C GLY A 22 -4.87 -132.52 -39.20
N PRO A 23 -4.00 -133.15 -38.39
CA PRO A 23 -2.83 -132.49 -37.82
C PRO A 23 -1.85 -132.06 -38.92
N ASN A 24 -1.43 -130.80 -38.88
CA ASN A 24 -0.46 -130.28 -39.84
C ASN A 24 0.90 -130.96 -39.68
N LYS A 25 1.48 -131.45 -40.79
CA LYS A 25 2.85 -131.95 -40.78
C LYS A 25 3.79 -130.81 -41.15
N MET A 26 4.49 -130.27 -40.14
CA MET A 26 5.45 -129.17 -40.30
C MET A 26 6.42 -129.39 -41.47
N ASN A 27 6.48 -128.42 -42.39
CA ASN A 27 7.45 -128.41 -43.47
C ASN A 27 8.82 -127.97 -42.94
N LYS A 28 9.81 -128.86 -43.01
CA LYS A 28 11.17 -128.59 -42.50
C LYS A 28 11.87 -127.42 -43.20
N ARG A 29 11.51 -127.10 -44.45
CA ARG A 29 12.07 -125.94 -45.17
C ARG A 29 11.64 -124.63 -44.53
N ASP A 30 10.36 -124.53 -44.18
CA ASP A 30 9.75 -123.31 -43.65
C ASP A 30 10.25 -123.04 -42.22
N ALA A 31 10.41 -124.10 -41.41
CA ALA A 31 11.02 -124.00 -40.09
C ALA A 31 12.46 -123.47 -40.12
N ARG A 32 13.28 -123.92 -41.10
CA ARG A 32 14.66 -123.42 -41.27
C ARG A 32 14.71 -121.97 -41.75
N GLN A 33 13.76 -121.56 -42.59
CA GLN A 33 13.68 -120.16 -43.04
C GLN A 33 13.30 -119.22 -41.88
N TRP A 34 12.40 -119.64 -41.00
CA TRP A 34 12.04 -118.87 -39.82
C TRP A 34 13.19 -118.77 -38.81
N SER A 35 13.91 -119.88 -38.54
CA SER A 35 15.03 -119.86 -37.59
C SER A 35 16.19 -118.98 -38.08
N ALA A 36 16.53 -119.05 -39.37
CA ALA A 36 17.58 -118.20 -39.96
C ALA A 36 17.24 -116.71 -39.88
N TRP A 37 15.96 -116.34 -40.01
CA TRP A 37 15.51 -114.95 -39.84
C TRP A 37 15.70 -114.46 -38.39
N ILE A 38 15.35 -115.29 -37.38
CA ILE A 38 15.59 -114.96 -35.97
C ILE A 38 17.09 -114.78 -35.68
N GLU A 39 17.92 -115.73 -36.13
CA GLU A 39 19.37 -115.65 -35.94
C GLU A 39 19.95 -114.36 -36.54
N SER A 40 19.52 -113.98 -37.75
CA SER A 40 19.96 -112.73 -38.40
C SER A 40 19.54 -111.45 -37.64
N THR A 41 18.36 -111.47 -37.02
CA THR A 41 17.84 -110.31 -36.26
C THR A 41 18.59 -110.15 -34.95
N ILE A 42 18.91 -111.26 -34.27
CA ILE A 42 19.74 -111.28 -33.06
C ILE A 42 21.14 -110.74 -33.38
N THR A 43 21.78 -111.23 -34.45
CA THR A 43 23.11 -110.74 -34.86
C THR A 43 23.11 -109.25 -35.25
N ALA A 44 22.04 -108.73 -35.84
CA ALA A 44 21.92 -107.30 -36.16
C ALA A 44 21.73 -106.42 -34.91
N THR A 45 21.01 -106.91 -33.90
CA THR A 45 20.71 -106.17 -32.66
C THR A 45 21.91 -106.05 -31.73
N PHE A 46 22.75 -107.09 -31.66
CA PHE A 46 23.92 -107.11 -30.77
C PHE A 46 25.21 -106.51 -31.37
N ASN A 47 25.20 -106.11 -32.66
CA ASN A 47 26.36 -105.50 -33.33
C ASN A 47 26.18 -104.01 -33.67
N GLY A 48 25.14 -103.35 -33.15
CA GLY A 48 24.82 -101.95 -33.47
C GLY A 48 24.82 -101.04 -32.25
N VAL A 49 25.84 -100.17 -32.17
CA VAL A 49 25.91 -98.91 -31.38
C VAL A 49 26.11 -99.07 -29.86
N GLY A 50 27.29 -98.66 -29.36
CA GLY A 50 27.42 -98.11 -28.00
C GLY A 50 28.31 -98.81 -26.96
N GLN A 51 29.07 -99.87 -27.26
CA GLN A 51 29.85 -100.60 -26.22
C GLN A 51 31.37 -100.58 -26.36
N ILE A 52 31.93 -99.85 -27.32
CA ILE A 52 33.38 -99.79 -27.48
C ILE A 52 33.90 -98.52 -26.82
N ALA A 53 34.32 -98.65 -25.56
CA ALA A 53 34.96 -97.58 -24.80
C ALA A 53 36.42 -97.96 -24.50
N TYR A 54 37.33 -97.00 -24.65
CA TYR A 54 38.73 -97.15 -24.30
C TYR A 54 39.13 -96.05 -23.33
N SER A 55 39.90 -96.40 -22.31
CA SER A 55 40.49 -95.41 -21.42
C SER A 55 41.52 -94.56 -22.15
N GLN A 56 42.33 -95.15 -23.04
CA GLN A 56 43.36 -94.44 -23.82
C GLN A 56 43.13 -94.54 -25.33
N ARG A 57 43.48 -93.48 -26.06
CA ARG A 57 43.40 -93.42 -27.53
C ARG A 57 44.34 -94.43 -28.19
N SER A 58 45.50 -94.67 -27.60
CA SER A 58 46.46 -95.68 -28.06
C SER A 58 45.83 -97.07 -28.14
N SER A 59 45.07 -97.47 -27.12
CA SER A 59 44.35 -98.75 -27.05
C SER A 59 43.26 -98.87 -28.12
N LEU A 60 42.54 -97.78 -28.40
CA LEU A 60 41.59 -97.73 -29.52
C LEU A 60 42.33 -97.93 -30.85
N PHE A 61 43.45 -97.23 -31.06
CA PHE A 61 44.16 -97.22 -32.34
C PHE A 61 44.86 -98.56 -32.65
N ALA A 62 45.24 -99.32 -31.61
CA ALA A 62 45.77 -100.67 -31.75
C ALA A 62 44.69 -101.70 -32.14
N ASN A 63 43.41 -101.44 -31.84
CA ASN A 63 42.32 -102.36 -32.12
C ASN A 63 41.62 -102.00 -33.44
N LEU A 64 42.04 -102.64 -34.53
CA LEU A 64 41.45 -102.46 -35.86
C LEU A 64 40.46 -103.57 -36.24
N ASP A 65 40.19 -104.52 -35.35
CA ASP A 65 39.32 -105.67 -35.60
C ASP A 65 37.83 -105.33 -35.43
N HIS A 66 37.43 -104.22 -36.04
CA HIS A 66 36.07 -103.70 -36.01
C HIS A 66 35.61 -103.36 -37.43
N PRO A 67 34.32 -103.56 -37.76
CA PRO A 67 33.76 -103.14 -39.05
C PRO A 67 33.94 -101.64 -39.32
N VAL A 68 33.98 -101.26 -40.60
CA VAL A 68 33.96 -99.85 -40.99
C VAL A 68 32.73 -99.13 -40.42
N ASN A 69 32.88 -97.85 -40.04
CA ASN A 69 31.87 -97.00 -39.38
C ASN A 69 31.50 -97.37 -37.94
N THR A 70 32.15 -98.37 -37.34
CA THR A 70 32.06 -98.60 -35.89
C THR A 70 32.45 -97.34 -35.12
N THR A 71 31.68 -96.97 -34.11
CA THR A 71 32.00 -95.83 -33.23
C THR A 71 32.55 -96.30 -31.89
N ALA A 72 33.50 -95.54 -31.33
CA ALA A 72 34.10 -95.80 -30.04
C ALA A 72 34.28 -94.51 -29.24
N ILE A 73 34.35 -94.61 -27.91
CA ILE A 73 34.57 -93.47 -27.01
C ILE A 73 35.94 -93.61 -26.35
N VAL A 74 36.74 -92.55 -26.37
CA VAL A 74 37.93 -92.40 -25.52
C VAL A 74 37.60 -91.42 -24.41
N TYR A 75 37.75 -91.81 -23.14
CA TYR A 75 37.20 -91.04 -22.01
C TYR A 75 38.18 -90.73 -20.88
N GLY A 76 39.41 -91.24 -20.89
CA GLY A 76 40.35 -91.08 -19.78
C GLY A 76 41.81 -91.04 -20.24
N ASP A 77 42.07 -90.49 -21.43
CA ASP A 77 43.43 -90.33 -21.93
C ASP A 77 44.09 -89.18 -21.18
N THR A 78 45.08 -89.51 -20.36
CA THR A 78 45.83 -88.56 -19.54
C THR A 78 47.04 -87.95 -20.27
N THR A 79 47.35 -88.44 -21.48
CA THR A 79 48.49 -87.93 -22.26
C THR A 79 48.18 -86.55 -22.84
N ASP A 80 46.94 -86.38 -23.30
CA ASP A 80 46.42 -85.13 -23.83
C ASP A 80 44.90 -85.13 -23.64
N PRO A 81 44.31 -84.22 -22.85
CA PRO A 81 42.88 -84.12 -22.65
C PRO A 81 42.08 -84.01 -23.96
N GLU A 82 42.69 -83.45 -25.02
CA GLU A 82 42.09 -83.34 -26.37
C GLU A 82 41.87 -84.70 -27.04
N TYR A 83 42.46 -85.79 -26.54
CA TYR A 83 42.24 -87.13 -27.08
C TYR A 83 40.93 -87.76 -26.62
N ASN A 84 40.30 -87.21 -25.58
CA ASN A 84 39.00 -87.67 -25.13
C ASN A 84 37.91 -87.22 -26.10
N GLY A 85 37.04 -88.14 -26.52
CA GLY A 85 36.01 -87.88 -27.52
C GLY A 85 35.49 -89.15 -28.20
N ILE A 86 34.62 -88.95 -29.18
CA ILE A 86 34.01 -90.03 -29.96
C ILE A 86 34.79 -90.21 -31.26
N TYR A 87 35.12 -91.45 -31.58
CA TYR A 87 35.92 -91.85 -32.75
C TYR A 87 35.12 -92.78 -33.67
N ARG A 88 35.47 -92.80 -34.95
CA ARG A 88 34.89 -93.68 -35.98
C ARG A 88 35.97 -94.50 -36.68
N LYS A 89 35.69 -95.80 -36.90
CA LYS A 89 36.55 -96.71 -37.64
C LYS A 89 36.44 -96.45 -39.14
N ASN A 90 37.59 -96.26 -39.78
CA ASN A 90 37.74 -96.18 -41.23
C ASN A 90 38.44 -97.44 -41.76
N GLY A 91 37.95 -98.01 -42.87
CA GLY A 91 38.52 -99.22 -43.48
C GLY A 91 37.93 -100.54 -42.95
N ALA A 92 38.15 -101.63 -43.69
CA ALA A 92 37.61 -102.96 -43.40
C ALA A 92 38.21 -103.58 -42.14
N THR A 93 37.48 -104.50 -41.49
CA THR A 93 37.91 -105.26 -40.31
C THR A 93 39.33 -105.81 -40.47
N GLY A 94 40.19 -105.60 -39.46
CA GLY A 94 41.59 -106.03 -39.45
C GLY A 94 42.56 -105.08 -40.18
N THR A 95 42.08 -104.02 -40.83
CA THR A 95 42.89 -103.00 -41.55
C THR A 95 42.35 -101.58 -41.32
N GLY A 96 43.06 -100.53 -41.72
CA GLY A 96 42.56 -99.14 -41.67
C GLY A 96 42.94 -98.34 -40.41
N SER A 97 42.14 -97.33 -40.04
CA SER A 97 42.46 -96.38 -38.94
C SER A 97 41.22 -95.92 -38.18
N TRP A 98 41.42 -95.11 -37.14
CA TRP A 98 40.37 -94.42 -36.38
C TRP A 98 40.51 -92.90 -36.51
N SER A 99 39.39 -92.19 -36.60
CA SER A 99 39.36 -90.72 -36.62
C SER A 99 38.39 -90.19 -35.57
N LYS A 100 38.80 -89.16 -34.81
CA LYS A 100 37.92 -88.45 -33.88
C LYS A 100 36.86 -87.70 -34.68
N ILE A 101 35.60 -87.78 -34.26
CA ILE A 101 34.45 -87.16 -34.94
C ILE A 101 33.70 -86.16 -34.06
N LEU A 102 33.76 -86.27 -32.73
CA LEU A 102 33.10 -85.34 -31.78
C LEU A 102 33.87 -85.26 -30.43
N PRO A 103 33.78 -84.12 -29.69
CA PRO A 103 34.21 -84.03 -28.30
C PRO A 103 33.25 -84.78 -27.34
N LEU A 104 33.64 -84.94 -26.06
CA LEU A 104 32.77 -85.48 -25.02
C LEU A 104 31.68 -84.46 -24.64
N PRO A 105 30.41 -84.87 -24.44
CA PRO A 105 29.33 -83.96 -24.10
C PRO A 105 29.25 -83.67 -22.58
N PHE A 106 30.08 -82.78 -22.05
CA PHE A 106 29.89 -82.20 -20.71
C PHE A 106 29.64 -80.69 -20.80
N LYS A 107 28.70 -80.15 -20.01
CA LYS A 107 28.28 -78.73 -20.08
C LYS A 107 28.63 -77.90 -18.83
N PHE A 108 29.09 -78.52 -17.75
CA PHE A 108 29.62 -77.85 -16.54
C PHE A 108 30.53 -78.82 -15.78
N VAL A 109 31.56 -78.29 -15.12
CA VAL A 109 32.47 -79.02 -14.22
C VAL A 109 32.18 -78.57 -12.79
N ILE A 110 31.95 -79.52 -11.89
CA ILE A 110 31.81 -79.26 -10.46
C ILE A 110 33.15 -79.56 -9.80
N GLY A 111 33.64 -78.60 -9.04
CA GLY A 111 34.86 -78.73 -8.25
C GLY A 111 34.58 -78.74 -6.77
N THR A 112 35.49 -79.34 -6.01
CA THR A 112 35.50 -79.35 -4.56
C THR A 112 36.72 -78.59 -4.05
N ASP A 113 36.50 -77.52 -3.31
CA ASP A 113 37.52 -76.91 -2.45
C ASP A 113 37.44 -77.59 -1.08
N SER A 114 38.39 -78.48 -0.79
CA SER A 114 38.46 -79.18 0.50
C SER A 114 39.27 -78.42 1.55
N GLY A 115 39.56 -77.13 1.33
CA GLY A 115 40.42 -76.32 2.19
C GLY A 115 41.92 -76.52 1.91
N ALA A 116 42.27 -77.06 0.75
CA ALA A 116 43.66 -77.12 0.31
C ALA A 116 44.09 -75.74 -0.21
N GLY A 117 45.18 -75.18 0.32
CA GLY A 117 45.64 -73.82 -0.01
C GLY A 117 45.48 -72.83 1.14
N SER A 118 45.23 -71.56 0.80
CA SER A 118 44.91 -70.50 1.78
C SER A 118 43.67 -69.73 1.34
N ALA A 119 43.06 -68.99 2.26
CA ALA A 119 41.90 -68.13 2.00
C ALA A 119 41.97 -67.25 0.73
N ASN A 120 43.15 -66.89 0.22
CA ASN A 120 43.30 -66.09 -1.01
C ASN A 120 44.04 -66.83 -2.15
N ALA A 121 44.38 -68.10 -1.96
CA ALA A 121 45.00 -68.99 -2.93
C ALA A 121 44.30 -70.36 -2.87
N ILE A 122 43.13 -70.40 -3.48
CA ILE A 122 42.17 -71.51 -3.43
C ILE A 122 42.65 -72.63 -4.35
N GLN A 123 42.53 -73.88 -3.89
CA GLN A 123 42.76 -75.07 -4.71
C GLN A 123 41.47 -75.86 -4.82
N VAL A 124 41.07 -76.13 -6.06
CA VAL A 124 39.83 -76.83 -6.37
C VAL A 124 40.16 -78.11 -7.12
N ASP A 125 39.70 -79.24 -6.59
CA ASP A 125 39.81 -80.54 -7.24
C ASP A 125 38.54 -80.82 -8.07
N THR A 126 38.73 -81.32 -9.28
CA THR A 126 37.65 -81.64 -10.23
C THR A 126 37.90 -83.03 -10.82
N ASP A 127 36.83 -83.81 -11.03
CA ASP A 127 36.92 -85.17 -11.57
C ASP A 127 37.33 -85.23 -13.05
N VAL A 128 37.32 -84.08 -13.73
CA VAL A 128 37.66 -83.93 -15.15
C VAL A 128 38.55 -82.70 -15.35
N PRO A 129 39.47 -82.70 -16.34
CA PRO A 129 40.25 -81.51 -16.67
C PRO A 129 39.38 -80.31 -17.01
N VAL A 130 39.77 -79.12 -16.55
CA VAL A 130 39.06 -77.86 -16.80
C VAL A 130 39.67 -77.11 -17.98
N ALA A 131 38.83 -76.55 -18.85
CA ALA A 131 39.21 -75.76 -20.03
C ALA A 131 38.38 -74.45 -20.13
N ASP A 132 38.79 -73.52 -21.01
CA ASP A 132 38.16 -72.19 -21.22
C ASP A 132 36.69 -72.29 -21.67
N ASP A 133 36.35 -73.34 -22.41
CA ASP A 133 35.02 -73.54 -23.01
C ASP A 133 33.99 -74.16 -22.05
N VAL A 134 34.36 -74.39 -20.78
CA VAL A 134 33.48 -74.99 -19.78
C VAL A 134 33.26 -74.08 -18.58
N LEU A 135 32.03 -74.12 -18.06
CA LEU A 135 31.67 -73.46 -16.81
C LEU A 135 32.15 -74.29 -15.61
N VAL A 136 32.72 -73.62 -14.61
CA VAL A 136 33.17 -74.26 -13.37
C VAL A 136 32.39 -73.69 -12.19
N ALA A 137 31.91 -74.59 -11.35
CA ALA A 137 31.22 -74.26 -10.10
C ALA A 137 31.88 -74.97 -8.92
N PHE A 138 32.09 -74.25 -7.82
CA PHE A 138 32.58 -74.80 -6.55
C PHE A 138 32.09 -73.93 -5.39
N ALA A 139 31.98 -74.51 -4.19
CA ALA A 139 31.75 -73.75 -2.96
C ALA A 139 33.08 -73.42 -2.30
N LEU A 140 33.24 -72.22 -1.73
CA LEU A 140 34.44 -71.84 -1.00
C LEU A 140 34.48 -72.50 0.38
N PHE A 141 35.60 -73.14 0.74
CA PHE A 141 35.77 -73.72 2.07
C PHE A 141 35.86 -72.66 3.17
N GLU A 142 36.57 -71.57 2.90
CA GLU A 142 36.78 -70.47 3.84
C GLU A 142 36.61 -69.11 3.16
N ALA A 143 36.27 -68.09 3.97
CA ALA A 143 36.09 -66.74 3.46
C ALA A 143 37.43 -66.12 3.03
N THR A 144 37.45 -65.45 1.89
CA THR A 144 38.64 -64.72 1.42
C THR A 144 38.90 -63.50 2.31
N THR A 145 40.17 -63.20 2.57
CA THR A 145 40.58 -62.15 3.54
C THR A 145 41.28 -60.96 2.89
N SER A 146 41.67 -61.05 1.62
CA SER A 146 42.35 -59.97 0.89
C SER A 146 42.10 -60.08 -0.62
N SER A 147 42.63 -59.11 -1.38
CA SER A 147 42.57 -59.10 -2.85
C SER A 147 43.97 -58.83 -3.41
N PRO A 148 44.43 -59.51 -4.48
CA PRO A 148 43.68 -60.45 -5.33
C PRO A 148 43.50 -61.84 -4.72
N VAL A 149 42.34 -62.44 -4.98
CA VAL A 149 42.07 -63.86 -4.71
C VAL A 149 42.44 -64.67 -5.95
N THR A 150 43.10 -65.81 -5.77
CA THR A 150 43.48 -66.73 -6.85
C THR A 150 42.85 -68.11 -6.66
N VAL A 151 42.64 -68.83 -7.76
CA VAL A 151 42.17 -70.21 -7.80
C VAL A 151 43.05 -71.05 -8.72
N SER A 152 43.29 -72.30 -8.36
CA SER A 152 43.91 -73.32 -9.23
C SER A 152 43.04 -74.56 -9.29
N PHE A 153 42.96 -75.20 -10.45
CA PHE A 153 42.19 -76.42 -10.66
C PHE A 153 43.13 -77.60 -10.88
N ASN A 154 42.96 -78.70 -10.14
CA ASN A 154 43.76 -79.93 -10.24
C ASN A 154 45.29 -79.70 -10.18
N GLY A 155 45.75 -78.75 -9.36
CA GLY A 155 47.18 -78.38 -9.27
C GLY A 155 47.75 -77.60 -10.47
N GLY A 156 46.88 -77.06 -11.33
CA GLY A 156 47.24 -76.23 -12.49
C GLY A 156 47.72 -74.81 -12.13
N SER A 157 47.78 -73.95 -13.16
CA SER A 157 48.22 -72.56 -12.99
C SER A 157 47.28 -71.74 -12.09
N LEU A 158 47.84 -70.79 -11.34
CA LEU A 158 47.06 -69.84 -10.54
C LEU A 158 46.34 -68.84 -11.45
N LEU A 159 45.02 -68.77 -11.30
CA LEU A 159 44.13 -67.85 -12.01
C LEU A 159 43.62 -66.80 -11.03
N THR A 160 43.74 -65.52 -11.37
CA THR A 160 43.14 -64.46 -10.54
C THR A 160 41.62 -64.47 -10.70
N ILE A 161 40.87 -64.49 -9.59
CA ILE A 161 39.41 -64.40 -9.63
C ILE A 161 39.01 -62.96 -9.92
N LYS A 162 38.24 -62.77 -10.99
CA LYS A 162 37.74 -61.47 -11.45
C LYS A 162 36.22 -61.44 -11.43
N THR A 163 35.63 -60.30 -11.07
CA THR A 163 34.21 -60.04 -11.29
C THR A 163 33.87 -60.09 -12.79
N SER A 164 32.59 -60.20 -13.14
CA SER A 164 32.15 -60.18 -14.54
C SER A 164 32.59 -58.90 -15.28
N THR A 165 32.74 -57.78 -14.56
CA THR A 165 33.22 -56.47 -15.02
C THR A 165 34.75 -56.33 -15.05
N GLY A 166 35.51 -57.31 -14.57
CA GLY A 166 36.99 -57.36 -14.66
C GLY A 166 37.77 -56.83 -13.45
N GLY A 167 37.07 -56.40 -12.39
CA GLY A 167 37.69 -56.06 -11.10
C GLY A 167 38.20 -57.31 -10.37
N ASN A 168 39.19 -57.20 -9.50
CA ASN A 168 39.58 -58.32 -8.63
C ASN A 168 38.42 -58.64 -7.68
N ALA A 169 38.04 -59.91 -7.58
CA ALA A 169 37.15 -60.32 -6.50
C ALA A 169 37.84 -60.10 -5.14
N SER A 170 37.04 -59.79 -4.13
CA SER A 170 37.47 -59.62 -2.74
C SER A 170 36.34 -60.11 -1.83
N ALA A 171 36.56 -60.32 -0.54
CA ALA A 171 35.48 -60.56 0.43
C ALA A 171 34.40 -61.59 0.01
N LEU A 172 34.79 -62.66 -0.68
CA LEU A 172 33.93 -63.82 -0.93
C LEU A 172 33.74 -64.57 0.39
N ALA A 173 32.49 -64.88 0.73
CA ALA A 173 32.14 -65.53 1.98
C ALA A 173 32.45 -67.03 1.97
N ALA A 174 32.67 -67.63 3.15
CA ALA A 174 32.70 -69.08 3.29
C ALA A 174 31.35 -69.68 2.85
N ASP A 175 31.39 -70.88 2.28
CA ASP A 175 30.23 -71.58 1.68
C ASP A 175 29.57 -70.84 0.50
N GLN A 176 30.13 -69.71 0.05
CA GLN A 176 29.62 -69.01 -1.13
C GLN A 176 29.85 -69.87 -2.38
N GLU A 177 28.79 -70.08 -3.15
CA GLU A 177 28.88 -70.78 -4.43
C GLU A 177 29.48 -69.86 -5.50
N VAL A 178 30.62 -70.26 -6.04
CA VAL A 178 31.40 -69.50 -7.01
C VAL A 178 31.19 -70.14 -8.39
N TRP A 179 30.66 -69.34 -9.32
CA TRP A 179 30.40 -69.75 -10.70
C TRP A 179 31.19 -68.87 -11.66
N GLY A 180 32.00 -69.49 -12.52
CA GLY A 180 32.85 -68.76 -13.46
C GLY A 180 33.38 -69.62 -14.59
N ARG A 181 34.22 -69.01 -15.42
CA ARG A 181 34.99 -69.70 -16.46
C ARG A 181 36.44 -69.28 -16.44
N ILE A 182 37.31 -70.19 -16.86
CA ILE A 182 38.71 -69.86 -17.12
C ILE A 182 38.77 -68.96 -18.36
N ARG A 183 39.62 -67.95 -18.33
CA ARG A 183 39.97 -67.11 -19.46
C ARG A 183 41.44 -67.29 -19.75
N THR A 184 41.73 -68.06 -20.79
CA THR A 184 43.13 -68.42 -21.12
C THR A 184 43.90 -67.24 -21.72
N ASP A 185 43.20 -66.23 -22.25
CA ASP A 185 43.78 -65.02 -22.84
C ASP A 185 44.37 -64.06 -21.80
N ASP A 186 43.77 -63.96 -20.61
CA ASP A 186 44.23 -63.06 -19.53
C ASP A 186 44.66 -63.78 -18.23
N ASN A 187 44.68 -65.13 -18.25
CA ASN A 187 45.02 -65.99 -17.11
C ASN A 187 44.15 -65.68 -15.86
N THR A 188 42.84 -65.52 -16.06
CA THR A 188 41.88 -65.25 -14.99
C THR A 188 40.77 -66.31 -14.89
N PHE A 189 40.12 -66.35 -13.73
CA PHE A 189 38.85 -67.03 -13.54
C PHE A 189 37.76 -65.96 -13.39
N ARG A 190 36.88 -65.85 -14.38
CA ARG A 190 35.89 -64.77 -14.45
C ARG A 190 34.53 -65.22 -13.95
N LEU A 191 34.04 -64.55 -12.92
CA LEU A 191 32.73 -64.80 -12.33
C LEU A 191 31.59 -64.43 -13.29
N ILE A 192 30.49 -65.17 -13.22
CA ILE A 192 29.27 -64.89 -14.01
C ILE A 192 28.42 -63.81 -13.34
N SER A 193 28.35 -63.80 -12.00
CA SER A 193 27.68 -62.78 -11.21
C SER A 193 28.70 -61.79 -10.61
N ASP A 194 28.34 -60.51 -10.57
CA ASP A 194 29.18 -59.48 -9.95
C ASP A 194 28.91 -59.37 -8.43
N GLN A 195 29.90 -58.91 -7.68
CA GLN A 195 29.88 -58.71 -6.23
C GLN A 195 29.32 -57.32 -5.83
N SER A 196 28.95 -56.46 -6.79
CA SER A 196 28.70 -55.03 -6.57
C SER A 196 27.35 -54.67 -5.91
N SER A 197 27.12 -55.14 -4.68
CA SER A 197 26.03 -54.67 -3.80
C SER A 197 26.50 -53.60 -2.81
N ALA A 198 27.81 -53.53 -2.51
CA ALA A 198 28.35 -52.63 -1.47
C ALA A 198 28.29 -51.14 -1.85
N ALA A 199 28.57 -50.80 -3.11
CA ALA A 199 28.54 -49.41 -3.57
C ALA A 199 27.11 -48.82 -3.59
N LEU A 200 26.10 -49.65 -3.88
CA LEU A 200 24.69 -49.26 -3.85
C LEU A 200 24.21 -49.04 -2.40
N VAL A 201 24.65 -49.87 -1.46
CA VAL A 201 24.36 -49.68 -0.02
C VAL A 201 24.93 -48.36 0.48
N ALA A 202 26.19 -48.04 0.16
CA ALA A 202 26.82 -46.78 0.58
C ALA A 202 26.11 -45.53 0.02
N GLN A 203 25.65 -45.56 -1.24
CA GLN A 203 24.89 -44.45 -1.82
C GLN A 203 23.51 -44.31 -1.18
N ALA A 204 22.85 -45.42 -0.84
CA ALA A 204 21.56 -45.41 -0.16
C ALA A 204 21.69 -44.87 1.28
N GLU A 205 22.76 -45.23 2.00
CA GLU A 205 23.06 -44.70 3.33
C GLU A 205 23.34 -43.19 3.31
N ALA A 206 24.16 -42.72 2.35
CA ALA A 206 24.40 -41.29 2.18
C ALA A 206 23.12 -40.51 1.84
N ALA A 207 22.25 -41.06 0.98
CA ALA A 207 20.96 -40.45 0.65
C ALA A 207 20.01 -40.44 1.85
N ARG A 208 19.97 -41.51 2.66
CA ARG A 208 19.22 -41.57 3.91
C ARG A 208 19.67 -40.48 4.89
N ASP A 209 20.98 -40.32 5.07
CA ASP A 209 21.54 -39.34 6.01
C ASP A 209 21.28 -37.90 5.53
N ALA A 210 21.38 -37.63 4.22
CA ALA A 210 21.02 -36.34 3.64
C ALA A 210 19.52 -36.03 3.79
N ALA A 211 18.64 -37.03 3.61
CA ALA A 211 17.21 -36.89 3.83
C ALA A 211 16.88 -36.61 5.31
N ALA A 212 17.53 -37.31 6.24
CA ALA A 212 17.36 -37.08 7.68
C ALA A 212 17.82 -35.68 8.10
N ALA A 213 18.96 -35.20 7.59
CA ALA A 213 19.44 -33.85 7.83
C ALA A 213 18.46 -32.78 7.28
N SER A 214 17.95 -33.01 6.07
CA SER A 214 16.95 -32.11 5.45
C SER A 214 15.65 -32.07 6.24
N ALA A 215 15.18 -33.22 6.75
CA ALA A 215 13.99 -33.30 7.60
C ALA A 215 14.18 -32.55 8.93
N ALA A 216 15.36 -32.64 9.55
CA ALA A 216 15.68 -31.91 10.78
C ALA A 216 15.71 -30.39 10.56
N LEU A 217 16.28 -29.92 9.45
CA LEU A 217 16.28 -28.50 9.07
C LEU A 217 14.86 -27.99 8.80
N ALA A 218 14.03 -28.78 8.13
CA ALA A 218 12.64 -28.41 7.86
C ALA A 218 11.81 -28.34 9.15
N LEU A 219 11.98 -29.28 10.08
CA LEU A 219 11.30 -29.28 11.38
C LEU A 219 11.70 -28.06 12.23
N ALA A 220 12.97 -27.65 12.19
CA ALA A 220 13.47 -26.47 12.88
C ALA A 220 12.96 -25.14 12.27
N ALA A 221 12.46 -25.16 11.03
CA ALA A 221 11.98 -23.96 10.34
C ALA A 221 10.47 -23.71 10.51
N VAL A 222 9.71 -24.67 11.04
CA VAL A 222 8.27 -24.51 11.31
C VAL A 222 8.09 -23.72 12.62
N PRO A 223 7.24 -22.67 12.66
CA PRO A 223 6.90 -21.99 13.90
C PRO A 223 6.43 -23.01 14.94
N SER A 224 7.10 -23.07 16.09
CA SER A 224 6.89 -24.15 17.05
C SER A 224 5.66 -23.94 17.94
N ALA A 225 4.97 -22.80 17.80
CA ALA A 225 3.76 -22.46 18.55
C ALA A 225 2.78 -21.56 17.77
N PHE A 226 1.48 -21.72 18.07
CA PHE A 226 0.36 -20.97 17.48
C PHE A 226 -0.55 -20.38 18.58
N PRO A 227 -0.04 -19.46 19.43
CA PRO A 227 -0.84 -18.87 20.50
C PRO A 227 -2.03 -18.09 19.92
N THR A 228 -3.21 -18.24 20.54
CA THR A 228 -4.44 -17.56 20.11
C THR A 228 -4.64 -16.19 20.74
N THR A 229 -3.80 -15.82 21.72
CA THR A 229 -3.82 -14.51 22.37
C THR A 229 -2.40 -14.00 22.63
N VAL A 230 -2.23 -12.68 22.75
CA VAL A 230 -0.98 -12.02 23.14
C VAL A 230 -0.51 -12.56 24.50
N THR A 231 -1.42 -12.77 25.44
CA THR A 231 -1.10 -13.40 26.74
C THR A 231 -0.49 -14.79 26.57
N ALA A 232 -1.05 -15.63 25.68
CA ALA A 232 -0.50 -16.95 25.40
C ALA A 232 0.87 -16.89 24.70
N LEU A 233 1.10 -15.88 23.85
CA LEU A 233 2.41 -15.63 23.23
C LEU A 233 3.47 -15.23 24.27
N LYS A 234 3.13 -14.32 25.19
CA LYS A 234 4.03 -13.88 26.27
C LYS A 234 4.45 -15.04 27.18
N ALA A 235 3.55 -16.00 27.40
CA ALA A 235 3.77 -17.15 28.28
C ALA A 235 4.57 -18.31 27.64
N LEU A 236 4.93 -18.24 26.36
CA LEU A 236 5.74 -19.28 25.72
C LEU A 236 7.14 -19.33 26.36
N ASP A 237 7.63 -20.55 26.61
CA ASP A 237 9.02 -20.79 27.00
C ASP A 237 9.94 -20.44 25.82
N THR A 238 10.74 -19.39 26.00
CA THR A 238 11.63 -18.85 24.98
C THR A 238 12.87 -19.70 24.76
N GLY A 239 13.14 -20.71 25.61
CA GLY A 239 14.14 -21.74 25.36
C GLY A 239 13.67 -22.78 24.34
N ASP A 240 12.38 -23.15 24.39
CA ASP A 240 11.77 -24.15 23.52
C ASP A 240 11.18 -23.55 22.22
N HIS A 241 10.74 -22.29 22.28
CA HIS A 241 10.09 -21.59 21.17
C HIS A 241 10.87 -20.34 20.76
N GLN A 242 11.49 -20.38 19.58
CA GLN A 242 12.18 -19.21 18.98
C GLN A 242 11.31 -18.45 17.97
N SER A 243 10.21 -19.04 17.53
CA SER A 243 9.24 -18.39 16.63
C SER A 243 7.83 -18.89 16.89
N ALA A 244 6.85 -18.01 16.71
CA ALA A 244 5.44 -18.28 16.92
C ALA A 244 4.57 -17.51 15.92
N VAL A 245 3.40 -18.05 15.59
CA VAL A 245 2.37 -17.33 14.83
C VAL A 245 1.23 -16.98 15.77
N LEU A 246 1.10 -15.70 16.10
CA LEU A 246 -0.04 -15.19 16.85
C LEU A 246 -1.28 -15.29 15.96
N LEU A 247 -2.34 -15.91 16.49
CA LEU A 247 -3.62 -16.08 15.81
C LEU A 247 -4.74 -15.18 16.37
N GLU A 248 -4.39 -14.26 17.28
CA GLU A 248 -5.36 -13.30 17.80
C GLU A 248 -5.92 -12.44 16.67
N GLU A 249 -7.25 -12.33 16.61
CA GLU A 249 -7.94 -11.51 15.62
C GLU A 249 -7.39 -10.07 15.65
N ASP A 250 -7.20 -9.48 14.48
CA ASP A 250 -6.55 -8.18 14.26
C ASP A 250 -5.09 -8.00 14.70
N LYS A 251 -4.56 -8.84 15.60
CA LYS A 251 -3.13 -8.81 15.97
C LYS A 251 -2.30 -9.92 15.31
N ALA A 252 -2.93 -10.79 14.52
CA ALA A 252 -2.26 -11.95 13.93
C ALA A 252 -0.96 -11.61 13.18
N GLY A 253 0.05 -12.47 13.32
CA GLY A 253 1.34 -12.29 12.67
C GLY A 253 2.43 -13.19 13.24
N ILE A 254 3.58 -13.18 12.56
CA ILE A 254 4.75 -13.98 12.95
C ILE A 254 5.57 -13.18 13.95
N PHE A 255 5.93 -13.79 15.06
CA PHE A 255 6.86 -13.26 16.06
C PHE A 255 8.07 -14.16 16.17
N VAL A 256 9.25 -13.56 16.27
CA VAL A 256 10.51 -14.26 16.51
C VAL A 256 11.08 -13.73 17.81
N PHE A 257 11.46 -14.64 18.70
CA PHE A 257 12.15 -14.27 19.91
C PHE A 257 13.58 -13.83 19.54
N LYS A 258 13.96 -12.61 19.94
CA LYS A 258 15.30 -12.07 19.70
C LYS A 258 15.98 -11.79 21.03
N SER A 259 17.22 -12.27 21.16
CA SER A 259 18.09 -11.89 22.27
C SER A 259 18.66 -10.49 22.08
N GLY A 260 18.79 -9.74 23.16
CA GLY A 260 19.24 -8.34 23.16
C GLY A 260 18.47 -7.48 24.16
N ASP A 261 18.87 -6.21 24.29
CA ASP A 261 18.14 -5.24 25.10
C ASP A 261 17.06 -4.56 24.25
N TYR A 262 15.80 -4.82 24.59
CA TYR A 262 14.59 -4.28 23.98
C TYR A 262 13.76 -3.46 24.99
N SER A 263 14.37 -3.00 26.09
CA SER A 263 13.64 -2.36 27.18
C SER A 263 12.97 -1.05 26.75
N ALA A 264 13.58 -0.28 25.85
CA ALA A 264 13.02 0.98 25.36
C ALA A 264 11.86 0.73 24.37
N GLU A 265 12.02 -0.24 23.49
CA GLU A 265 11.04 -0.63 22.48
C GLU A 265 9.78 -1.20 23.13
N VAL A 266 9.93 -2.11 24.09
CA VAL A 266 8.80 -2.69 24.83
C VAL A 266 8.11 -1.65 25.70
N THR A 267 8.84 -0.70 26.27
CA THR A 267 8.24 0.39 27.08
C THR A 267 7.42 1.34 26.20
N ALA A 268 7.88 1.62 24.99
CA ALA A 268 7.16 2.46 24.04
C ALA A 268 5.99 1.74 23.36
N ASP A 269 6.06 0.41 23.21
CA ASP A 269 5.01 -0.42 22.62
C ASP A 269 4.05 -0.97 23.68
N VAL A 270 3.28 -0.08 24.31
CA VAL A 270 2.37 -0.41 25.41
C VAL A 270 1.34 -1.47 25.00
N GLN A 271 0.88 -1.41 23.75
CA GLN A 271 -0.13 -2.32 23.19
C GLN A 271 0.44 -3.65 22.71
N GLY A 272 1.77 -3.79 22.66
CA GLY A 272 2.46 -4.99 22.23
C GLY A 272 2.25 -5.31 20.75
N GLY A 273 2.20 -4.27 19.92
CA GLY A 273 1.99 -4.40 18.48
C GLY A 273 3.17 -5.07 17.77
N VAL A 274 4.39 -4.63 18.04
CA VAL A 274 5.65 -5.07 17.41
C VAL A 274 6.59 -5.75 18.41
N TYR A 275 6.77 -5.19 19.60
CA TYR A 275 7.67 -5.67 20.64
C TYR A 275 6.89 -6.13 21.86
N LEU A 276 7.04 -7.40 22.21
CA LEU A 276 6.32 -8.03 23.30
C LEU A 276 7.31 -8.63 24.31
N LYS A 277 7.18 -8.24 25.58
CA LYS A 277 7.89 -8.90 26.69
C LYS A 277 7.47 -10.37 26.79
N ALA A 278 8.44 -11.29 26.80
CA ALA A 278 8.21 -12.67 27.23
C ALA A 278 8.15 -12.73 28.77
N ASP A 279 7.32 -13.62 29.32
CA ASP A 279 7.11 -13.69 30.77
C ASP A 279 8.32 -14.31 31.51
N ASP A 280 9.01 -15.24 30.85
CA ASP A 280 10.18 -15.95 31.37
C ASP A 280 11.51 -15.18 31.22
N THR A 281 11.52 -14.08 30.46
CA THR A 281 12.74 -13.36 30.08
C THR A 281 12.64 -11.86 30.35
N ALA A 282 13.72 -11.28 30.91
CA ALA A 282 13.83 -9.83 31.07
C ALA A 282 13.95 -9.14 29.71
N THR A 283 13.34 -7.96 29.55
CA THR A 283 13.40 -7.17 28.29
C THR A 283 14.82 -6.73 27.93
N SER A 284 15.73 -6.68 28.90
CA SER A 284 17.17 -6.42 28.69
C SER A 284 17.94 -7.62 28.12
N SER A 285 17.30 -8.79 28.06
CA SER A 285 17.89 -10.04 27.56
C SER A 285 17.20 -10.56 26.29
N GLY A 286 15.93 -10.20 26.06
CA GLY A 286 15.23 -10.46 24.81
C GLY A 286 13.76 -10.08 24.82
N ALA A 287 13.14 -10.12 23.64
CA ALA A 287 11.71 -9.88 23.44
C ALA A 287 11.18 -10.66 22.23
N TRP A 288 9.87 -10.88 22.20
CA TRP A 288 9.15 -11.31 21.00
C TRP A 288 9.04 -10.11 20.04
N VAL A 289 9.60 -10.25 18.84
CA VAL A 289 9.62 -9.19 17.82
C VAL A 289 8.80 -9.63 16.61
N ARG A 290 7.78 -8.84 16.24
CA ARG A 290 6.95 -9.07 15.05
C ARG A 290 7.82 -9.01 13.80
N GLN A 291 7.65 -9.98 12.91
CA GLN A 291 8.26 -9.98 11.58
C GLN A 291 7.27 -9.37 10.57
N PHE A 292 7.65 -8.26 9.96
CA PHE A 292 6.88 -7.58 8.92
C PHE A 292 7.79 -6.78 7.98
N ASP A 293 7.27 -6.43 6.80
CA ASP A 293 7.88 -5.53 5.83
C ASP A 293 6.83 -4.48 5.41
N GLY A 294 7.26 -3.23 5.22
CA GLY A 294 6.37 -2.09 4.95
C GLY A 294 5.86 -1.35 6.21
N PRO A 295 4.72 -0.63 6.10
CA PRO A 295 4.22 0.23 7.16
C PRO A 295 3.67 -0.54 8.37
N LEU A 296 3.64 0.13 9.53
CA LEU A 296 2.90 -0.37 10.69
C LEU A 296 1.42 -0.51 10.35
N ARG A 297 0.79 -1.56 10.88
CA ARG A 297 -0.66 -1.71 10.81
C ARG A 297 -1.27 -1.31 12.14
N ALA A 298 -2.20 -0.36 12.10
CA ALA A 298 -2.81 0.21 13.29
C ALA A 298 -3.50 -0.85 14.18
N ASN A 299 -4.09 -1.87 13.56
CA ASN A 299 -4.79 -2.94 14.25
C ASN A 299 -3.87 -3.82 15.12
N TRP A 300 -2.55 -3.83 14.90
CA TRP A 300 -1.60 -4.48 15.81
C TRP A 300 -1.58 -3.84 17.20
N PHE A 301 -1.90 -2.56 17.28
CA PHE A 301 -1.94 -1.77 18.52
C PHE A 301 -3.36 -1.71 19.11
N GLY A 302 -4.32 -2.47 18.56
CA GLY A 302 -5.71 -2.45 19.03
C GLY A 302 -6.57 -1.34 18.41
N VAL A 303 -6.04 -0.58 17.43
CA VAL A 303 -6.85 0.35 16.64
C VAL A 303 -7.63 -0.46 15.60
N VAL A 304 -8.81 -0.93 16.00
CA VAL A 304 -9.69 -1.78 15.19
C VAL A 304 -10.96 -1.02 14.81
N PRO A 305 -11.52 -1.25 13.61
CA PRO A 305 -12.78 -0.66 13.25
C PRO A 305 -13.93 -1.26 14.07
N SER A 306 -14.89 -0.43 14.45
CA SER A 306 -16.14 -0.84 15.06
C SER A 306 -16.97 -1.70 14.12
N THR A 307 -17.80 -2.57 14.70
CA THR A 307 -18.78 -3.38 13.96
C THR A 307 -20.20 -2.87 14.24
N SER A 308 -21.19 -3.27 13.45
CA SER A 308 -22.59 -2.93 13.70
C SER A 308 -23.11 -3.47 15.05
N ALA A 309 -22.43 -4.45 15.65
CA ALA A 309 -22.78 -5.01 16.94
C ALA A 309 -22.18 -4.25 18.15
N ALA A 310 -21.08 -3.53 17.95
CA ALA A 310 -20.38 -2.83 19.04
C ALA A 310 -19.50 -1.68 18.54
N VAL A 311 -19.70 -0.50 19.14
CA VAL A 311 -18.80 0.65 19.02
C VAL A 311 -17.59 0.42 19.92
N VAL A 312 -16.40 0.48 19.35
CA VAL A 312 -15.11 0.37 20.06
C VAL A 312 -14.46 1.75 20.08
N ASP A 313 -14.21 2.27 21.28
CA ASP A 313 -13.38 3.45 21.46
C ASP A 313 -11.90 3.08 21.25
N VAL A 314 -11.25 3.70 20.26
CA VAL A 314 -9.84 3.45 19.94
C VAL A 314 -8.91 4.57 20.40
N THR A 315 -9.37 5.53 21.21
CA THR A 315 -8.60 6.73 21.60
C THR A 315 -7.23 6.37 22.21
N ASP A 316 -7.19 5.54 23.24
CA ASP A 316 -5.95 5.15 23.92
C ASP A 316 -5.01 4.36 22.98
N ALA A 317 -5.57 3.41 22.22
CA ALA A 317 -4.81 2.61 21.27
C ALA A 317 -4.20 3.45 20.13
N LEU A 318 -4.93 4.48 19.68
CA LEU A 318 -4.50 5.41 18.64
C LEU A 318 -3.39 6.33 19.15
N GLU A 319 -3.46 6.76 20.41
CA GLU A 319 -2.42 7.55 21.07
C GLU A 319 -1.12 6.74 21.24
N ASP A 320 -1.23 5.53 21.78
CA ASP A 320 -0.08 4.61 21.96
C ASP A 320 0.59 4.29 20.61
N LEU A 321 -0.21 3.97 19.59
CA LEU A 321 0.28 3.74 18.23
C LEU A 321 1.01 4.97 17.67
N SER A 322 0.43 6.15 17.84
CA SER A 322 1.00 7.39 17.28
C SER A 322 2.33 7.73 17.97
N ALA A 323 2.42 7.56 19.28
CA ALA A 323 3.64 7.76 20.06
C ALA A 323 4.74 6.76 19.65
N PHE A 324 4.39 5.47 19.48
CA PHE A 324 5.33 4.45 19.03
C PHE A 324 5.83 4.71 17.59
N ALA A 325 4.91 5.02 16.67
CA ALA A 325 5.22 5.29 15.27
C ALA A 325 6.18 6.47 15.10
N GLN A 326 6.02 7.52 15.90
CA GLN A 326 6.89 8.70 15.87
C GLN A 326 8.37 8.37 16.11
N VAL A 327 8.65 7.38 16.97
CA VAL A 327 10.03 7.03 17.34
C VAL A 327 10.62 5.97 16.41
N TYR A 328 9.86 4.92 16.08
CA TYR A 328 10.43 3.72 15.47
C TYR A 328 10.03 3.51 14.01
N PHE A 329 8.80 3.86 13.62
CA PHE A 329 8.25 3.54 12.29
C PHE A 329 7.27 4.63 11.83
N PRO A 330 7.73 5.68 11.13
CA PRO A 330 6.94 6.87 10.83
C PRO A 330 5.92 6.70 9.70
N HIS A 331 5.39 5.48 9.50
CA HIS A 331 4.34 5.20 8.51
C HIS A 331 3.37 4.16 9.05
N VAL A 332 2.13 4.59 9.24
CA VAL A 332 1.02 3.81 9.80
C VAL A 332 -0.08 3.67 8.74
N THR A 333 -0.64 2.47 8.66
CA THR A 333 -1.78 2.15 7.80
C THR A 333 -3.00 1.71 8.61
N PHE A 334 -4.16 2.21 8.22
CA PHE A 334 -5.47 1.81 8.75
C PHE A 334 -6.20 0.98 7.70
N ARG A 335 -6.86 -0.09 8.13
CA ARG A 335 -7.74 -0.86 7.23
C ARG A 335 -9.02 -0.06 6.94
N PRO A 336 -9.76 -0.36 5.86
CA PRO A 336 -11.11 0.16 5.70
C PRO A 336 -11.98 -0.10 6.94
N GLY A 337 -12.78 0.87 7.35
CA GLY A 337 -13.72 0.73 8.47
C GLY A 337 -13.94 2.01 9.27
N PHE A 338 -14.83 1.93 10.26
CA PHE A 338 -15.21 3.02 11.14
C PHE A 338 -14.45 2.96 12.47
N TYR A 339 -13.61 3.94 12.73
CA TYR A 339 -12.83 4.07 13.96
C TYR A 339 -13.47 5.14 14.82
N PHE A 340 -13.95 4.78 16.00
CA PHE A 340 -14.58 5.72 16.91
C PHE A 340 -13.55 6.18 17.94
N ALA A 341 -13.32 7.49 18.01
CA ALA A 341 -12.35 8.06 18.93
C ALA A 341 -12.88 9.38 19.48
N GLN A 342 -12.51 9.69 20.72
CA GLN A 342 -12.82 10.97 21.36
C GLN A 342 -11.93 12.08 20.83
N SER A 343 -10.66 11.77 20.63
CA SER A 343 -9.68 12.68 20.09
C SER A 343 -8.58 11.94 19.32
N TRP A 344 -7.80 12.70 18.54
CA TRP A 344 -6.62 12.17 17.88
C TRP A 344 -5.48 13.19 17.87
N LEU A 345 -4.40 12.89 18.57
CA LEU A 345 -3.13 13.61 18.44
C LEU A 345 -2.30 13.01 17.30
N ILE A 346 -2.27 13.72 16.17
CA ILE A 346 -1.46 13.38 15.00
C ILE A 346 -0.02 13.81 15.27
N ARG A 347 0.84 12.83 15.56
CA ARG A 347 2.25 13.08 15.86
C ARG A 347 3.00 13.59 14.64
N ARG A 348 3.87 14.58 14.85
CA ARG A 348 4.74 15.12 13.80
C ARG A 348 5.73 14.05 13.33
N GLY A 349 6.14 14.14 12.07
CA GLY A 349 7.07 13.19 11.46
C GLY A 349 6.44 11.86 11.06
N VAL A 350 5.13 11.65 11.29
CA VAL A 350 4.43 10.40 10.98
C VAL A 350 3.52 10.58 9.77
N LYS A 351 3.55 9.58 8.88
CA LYS A 351 2.57 9.40 7.80
C LYS A 351 1.48 8.45 8.27
N PHE A 352 0.22 8.88 8.14
CA PHE A 352 -0.97 8.08 8.40
C PHE A 352 -1.73 7.87 7.09
N GLU A 353 -2.07 6.62 6.78
CA GLU A 353 -2.66 6.23 5.51
C GLU A 353 -3.85 5.28 5.69
N GLY A 354 -5.01 5.63 5.13
CA GLY A 354 -6.12 4.70 5.01
C GLY A 354 -5.94 3.78 3.79
N LEU A 355 -6.09 2.47 3.99
CA LEU A 355 -6.13 1.50 2.90
C LEU A 355 -7.56 1.44 2.32
N GLY A 356 -7.69 1.40 1.00
CA GLY A 356 -8.98 1.35 0.29
C GLY A 356 -8.86 1.73 -1.19
N THR A 357 -9.78 1.27 -2.05
CA THR A 357 -9.62 1.33 -3.53
C THR A 357 -10.60 2.24 -4.27
N THR A 358 -11.55 2.86 -3.58
CA THR A 358 -12.56 3.71 -4.22
C THR A 358 -12.53 5.08 -3.56
N PRO A 359 -12.50 6.19 -4.34
CA PRO A 359 -12.82 7.50 -3.80
C PRO A 359 -14.15 7.35 -3.08
N ASN A 360 -14.14 7.46 -1.74
CA ASN A 360 -15.32 7.26 -0.91
C ASN A 360 -16.36 8.37 -1.24
N THR A 361 -17.22 8.09 -2.22
CA THR A 361 -18.21 9.00 -2.78
C THR A 361 -19.34 9.23 -1.79
N ARG A 362 -19.96 10.41 -1.83
CA ARG A 362 -21.20 10.73 -1.13
C ARG A 362 -22.29 9.70 -1.53
N ASN A 363 -22.70 8.81 -0.62
CA ASN A 363 -23.77 7.86 -0.90
C ASN A 363 -25.13 8.57 -0.93
N GLY A 364 -25.93 8.23 -1.94
CA GLY A 364 -27.31 8.65 -2.10
C GLY A 364 -28.23 7.88 -1.15
N ALA A 365 -29.29 8.57 -0.72
CA ALA A 365 -30.28 8.11 0.24
C ALA A 365 -30.92 6.76 -0.14
N THR A 366 -30.90 5.79 0.78
CA THR A 366 -32.06 4.93 1.12
C THR A 366 -31.83 4.05 2.37
N ASN A 367 -32.70 4.26 3.36
CA ASN A 367 -33.54 3.28 4.09
C ASN A 367 -32.92 2.07 4.84
N SER A 368 -31.70 2.15 5.38
CA SER A 368 -31.29 1.73 6.75
C SER A 368 -29.76 1.67 6.79
N GLU A 369 -29.16 2.83 7.03
CA GLU A 369 -27.87 3.17 6.41
C GLU A 369 -26.63 2.70 7.16
N PHE A 370 -26.73 2.16 8.38
CA PHE A 370 -25.55 1.59 9.05
C PHE A 370 -25.11 0.27 8.38
N ASP A 371 -26.04 -0.58 7.94
CA ASP A 371 -25.73 -1.91 7.40
C ASP A 371 -25.17 -1.87 5.96
N GLU A 372 -25.68 -1.03 5.06
CA GLU A 372 -25.11 -0.89 3.70
C GLU A 372 -23.81 -0.06 3.67
N LEU A 373 -23.61 0.85 4.63
CA LEU A 373 -22.38 1.63 4.79
C LEU A 373 -21.24 0.79 5.39
N VAL A 374 -21.58 -0.14 6.30
CA VAL A 374 -20.68 -1.22 6.75
C VAL A 374 -20.35 -2.20 5.61
N LEU A 375 -21.12 -2.26 4.52
CA LEU A 375 -20.86 -3.16 3.38
C LEU A 375 -20.14 -2.49 2.19
N SER A 376 -20.11 -1.16 2.09
CA SER A 376 -19.44 -0.41 1.00
C SER A 376 -18.03 0.12 1.34
N GLN A 377 -17.40 -0.47 2.38
CA GLN A 377 -16.13 -0.06 3.03
C GLN A 377 -15.02 0.28 2.03
N SER A 378 -14.90 1.57 1.69
CA SER A 378 -13.95 2.03 0.67
C SER A 378 -12.70 2.71 1.26
N GLY A 379 -12.62 2.94 2.58
CA GLY A 379 -11.45 3.57 3.25
C GLY A 379 -11.58 3.67 4.78
N ALA A 380 -10.57 4.27 5.44
CA ALA A 380 -10.53 4.47 6.88
C ALA A 380 -11.30 5.74 7.29
N VAL A 381 -12.32 5.58 8.14
CA VAL A 381 -13.22 6.66 8.57
C VAL A 381 -13.14 6.81 10.08
N PHE A 382 -12.66 7.95 10.55
CA PHE A 382 -12.65 8.32 11.96
C PHE A 382 -13.91 9.11 12.30
N ILE A 383 -14.61 8.66 13.33
CA ILE A 383 -15.82 9.27 13.86
C ILE A 383 -15.47 9.89 15.21
N ALA A 384 -15.50 11.22 15.28
CA ALA A 384 -15.29 11.99 16.49
C ALA A 384 -16.49 11.80 17.44
N MET A 385 -16.28 11.19 18.60
CA MET A 385 -17.35 10.88 19.55
C MET A 385 -17.07 11.42 20.96
N GLY A 386 -18.08 11.37 21.84
CA GLY A 386 -17.89 11.66 23.27
C GLY A 386 -17.72 13.14 23.63
N ASP A 387 -17.37 13.36 24.90
CA ASP A 387 -17.33 14.67 25.59
C ASP A 387 -15.92 15.16 25.93
N ASP A 388 -14.87 14.38 25.59
CA ASP A 388 -13.46 14.67 25.90
C ASP A 388 -12.64 15.06 24.64
N PRO A 389 -13.03 16.11 23.89
CA PRO A 389 -12.26 16.58 22.76
C PRO A 389 -10.96 17.27 23.22
N ILE A 390 -10.08 17.54 22.28
CA ILE A 390 -8.89 18.36 22.53
C ILE A 390 -9.37 19.81 22.73
N ILE A 391 -9.21 20.33 23.95
CA ILE A 391 -9.58 21.70 24.30
C ILE A 391 -8.38 22.61 24.15
N ILE A 392 -8.60 23.72 23.44
CA ILE A 392 -7.56 24.67 23.09
C ILE A 392 -8.12 26.09 23.27
N GLN A 393 -7.34 27.00 23.87
CA GLN A 393 -7.72 28.42 24.01
C GLN A 393 -6.81 29.32 23.16
N VAL A 394 -7.43 30.05 22.22
CA VAL A 394 -6.72 30.92 21.28
C VAL A 394 -6.85 32.38 21.73
N ASP A 395 -5.73 33.03 22.11
CA ASP A 395 -5.71 34.45 22.48
C ASP A 395 -5.48 35.36 21.25
N PHE A 396 -5.94 36.62 21.35
CA PHE A 396 -5.79 37.65 20.31
C PHE A 396 -6.29 37.27 18.91
N VAL A 397 -7.42 36.56 18.87
CA VAL A 397 -8.23 36.31 17.68
C VAL A 397 -9.64 36.84 17.96
N SER A 398 -9.96 38.00 17.41
CA SER A 398 -11.19 38.75 17.71
C SER A 398 -12.24 38.69 16.60
N ASN A 399 -13.41 39.27 16.86
CA ASN A 399 -14.58 39.29 15.97
C ASN A 399 -14.40 40.01 14.62
N GLY A 400 -13.21 40.46 14.25
CA GLY A 400 -12.90 40.92 12.88
C GLY A 400 -13.59 42.22 12.43
N GLU A 401 -14.56 42.73 13.17
CA GLU A 401 -15.23 44.03 12.93
C GLU A 401 -14.25 45.21 12.94
N THR A 402 -13.04 45.03 13.46
CA THR A 402 -11.96 46.03 13.46
C THR A 402 -10.58 45.45 13.13
N VAL A 403 -10.51 44.15 12.80
CA VAL A 403 -9.29 43.36 13.00
C VAL A 403 -9.06 42.38 11.86
N GLY A 404 -7.91 42.52 11.20
CA GLY A 404 -7.66 41.94 9.87
C GLY A 404 -7.78 42.94 8.72
N TYR A 405 -8.26 44.15 9.02
CA TYR A 405 -8.23 45.30 8.13
C TYR A 405 -7.03 46.19 8.46
N THR A 406 -6.30 46.65 7.44
CA THR A 406 -5.14 47.54 7.67
C THR A 406 -5.52 49.01 7.80
N ARG A 407 -6.82 49.36 7.85
CA ARG A 407 -7.30 50.76 7.93
C ARG A 407 -8.38 50.95 9.01
N ASP A 408 -8.40 52.14 9.60
CA ASP A 408 -9.46 52.64 10.49
C ASP A 408 -10.84 52.59 9.80
N ILE A 409 -11.79 51.89 10.43
CA ILE A 409 -13.20 51.83 10.00
C ILE A 409 -13.88 53.07 10.56
N ASP A 410 -14.52 53.87 9.72
CA ASP A 410 -15.22 55.07 10.19
C ASP A 410 -16.44 54.70 11.04
N ALA A 411 -16.81 55.54 12.01
CA ALA A 411 -17.94 55.26 12.92
C ALA A 411 -19.31 55.12 12.22
N SER A 412 -19.41 55.53 10.94
CA SER A 412 -20.58 55.30 10.08
C SER A 412 -20.65 53.88 9.51
N ASP A 413 -19.52 53.18 9.48
CA ASP A 413 -19.33 51.87 8.87
C ASP A 413 -19.43 50.76 9.94
N GLU A 414 -19.28 51.12 11.23
CA GLU A 414 -19.55 50.27 12.41
C GLU A 414 -21.04 49.87 12.54
N ASN A 415 -21.92 50.34 11.64
CA ASN A 415 -23.35 50.05 11.63
C ASN A 415 -23.78 49.56 10.24
N PRO A 416 -23.63 48.27 9.91
CA PRO A 416 -24.22 47.74 8.70
C PRO A 416 -25.72 47.91 8.83
N VAL A 417 -26.31 48.69 7.92
CA VAL A 417 -27.74 49.01 7.85
C VAL A 417 -28.58 47.82 8.30
N ALA A 418 -29.40 48.00 9.34
CA ALA A 418 -30.17 47.01 10.10
C ALA A 418 -31.21 46.18 9.28
N ALA A 419 -31.06 46.10 7.96
CA ALA A 419 -31.95 45.41 7.03
C ALA A 419 -31.18 44.62 5.94
N SER A 420 -29.88 44.39 6.09
CA SER A 420 -29.04 43.73 5.09
C SER A 420 -28.68 42.29 5.49
N PRO A 421 -28.71 41.29 4.58
CA PRO A 421 -28.24 39.93 4.87
C PRO A 421 -26.76 39.84 5.27
N PHE A 422 -26.03 40.95 5.24
CA PHE A 422 -24.66 41.09 5.77
C PHE A 422 -24.61 41.38 7.28
N THR A 423 -25.73 41.69 7.96
CA THR A 423 -25.76 41.90 9.42
C THR A 423 -25.62 40.61 10.22
N THR A 424 -25.60 39.46 9.56
CA THR A 424 -25.45 38.13 10.15
C THR A 424 -24.18 37.42 9.70
N PHE A 425 -23.21 38.10 9.08
CA PHE A 425 -21.91 37.49 8.75
C PHE A 425 -20.93 37.69 9.90
N GLU A 426 -20.28 36.62 10.33
CA GLU A 426 -19.25 36.67 11.37
C GLU A 426 -17.96 35.98 10.94
N LEU A 427 -16.84 36.65 11.21
CA LEU A 427 -15.52 36.05 11.19
C LEU A 427 -15.29 35.25 12.46
N PHE A 428 -14.38 34.29 12.40
CA PHE A 428 -14.05 33.49 13.57
C PHE A 428 -13.54 34.36 14.75
N ASP A 429 -13.98 34.03 15.97
CA ASP A 429 -13.55 34.67 17.22
C ASP A 429 -13.14 33.59 18.24
N GLY A 430 -11.98 33.77 18.87
CA GLY A 430 -11.44 32.89 19.91
C GLY A 430 -11.92 33.22 21.32
N THR A 431 -12.75 34.25 21.49
CA THR A 431 -13.22 34.80 22.77
C THR A 431 -14.73 34.68 22.93
N ASN A 432 -15.23 34.95 24.14
CA ASN A 432 -16.67 35.02 24.44
C ASN A 432 -17.30 36.40 24.16
N LYS A 433 -16.56 37.33 23.52
CA LYS A 433 -17.03 38.69 23.17
C LYS A 433 -17.61 39.49 24.36
N ASP A 434 -17.06 39.28 25.55
CA ASP A 434 -17.55 39.82 26.83
C ASP A 434 -16.62 40.88 27.43
N ALA A 435 -15.73 41.49 26.62
CA ALA A 435 -14.94 42.62 27.09
C ALA A 435 -15.85 43.78 27.51
N SER A 436 -15.45 44.47 28.59
CA SER A 436 -16.23 45.57 29.15
C SER A 436 -15.31 46.70 29.58
N GLY A 437 -15.36 47.81 28.85
CA GLY A 437 -14.49 48.96 29.09
C GLY A 437 -13.01 48.59 28.93
N THR A 438 -12.28 48.50 30.06
CA THR A 438 -10.86 48.10 30.08
C THR A 438 -10.67 46.63 30.47
N THR A 439 -11.73 45.93 30.87
CA THR A 439 -11.69 44.52 31.22
C THR A 439 -11.58 43.67 29.96
N PRO A 440 -10.54 42.82 29.82
CA PRO A 440 -10.37 41.92 28.68
C PRO A 440 -11.53 40.92 28.54
N ALA A 441 -11.86 40.53 27.32
CA ALA A 441 -12.76 39.41 27.04
C ALA A 441 -12.21 38.10 27.62
N THR A 442 -13.06 37.15 27.98
CA THR A 442 -12.66 35.79 28.37
C THR A 442 -12.43 34.92 27.13
N LEU A 443 -11.46 34.00 27.21
CA LEU A 443 -11.18 33.06 26.12
C LEU A 443 -12.26 31.98 26.04
N ARG A 444 -12.55 31.53 24.82
CA ARG A 444 -13.45 30.42 24.56
C ARG A 444 -12.66 29.11 24.54
N ASN A 445 -13.22 28.07 25.15
CA ASN A 445 -12.71 26.70 25.00
C ASN A 445 -13.14 26.19 23.62
N LEU A 446 -12.18 26.09 22.71
CA LEU A 446 -12.41 25.53 21.38
C LEU A 446 -12.14 24.03 21.42
N ARG A 447 -13.08 23.25 20.90
CA ARG A 447 -13.07 21.78 20.96
C ARG A 447 -12.70 21.18 19.61
N PHE A 448 -11.63 20.39 19.58
CA PHE A 448 -11.10 19.76 18.39
C PHE A 448 -11.13 18.25 18.50
N PHE A 449 -11.53 17.56 17.44
CA PHE A 449 -11.32 16.12 17.36
C PHE A 449 -9.84 15.79 17.16
N ALA A 450 -9.25 16.24 16.05
CA ALA A 450 -7.87 15.94 15.70
C ALA A 450 -6.97 17.18 15.83
N ARG A 451 -5.79 17.01 16.44
CA ARG A 451 -4.73 18.01 16.50
C ARG A 451 -3.44 17.44 15.95
N VAL A 452 -2.76 18.19 15.10
CA VAL A 452 -1.36 17.92 14.78
C VAL A 452 -0.47 18.46 15.89
N GLU A 453 0.47 17.62 16.36
CA GLU A 453 1.49 18.00 17.32
C GLU A 453 2.40 19.11 16.75
N ASP A 454 2.59 20.17 17.52
CA ASP A 454 3.41 21.31 17.11
C ASP A 454 4.87 20.88 16.85
N GLY A 455 5.44 21.32 15.73
CA GLY A 455 6.86 21.15 15.44
C GLY A 455 7.20 21.35 13.98
N TRP A 456 8.49 21.43 13.67
CA TRP A 456 8.99 21.70 12.31
C TRP A 456 9.03 20.47 11.39
N GLN A 457 8.62 19.30 11.89
CA GLN A 457 8.63 18.06 11.13
C GLN A 457 7.30 17.89 10.37
N ARG A 458 7.40 17.31 9.18
CA ARG A 458 6.26 17.10 8.27
C ARG A 458 5.26 16.12 8.87
N TRP A 459 3.99 16.32 8.61
CA TRP A 459 2.93 15.34 8.86
C TRP A 459 2.20 15.04 7.56
N HIS A 460 1.83 13.79 7.36
CA HIS A 460 1.12 13.35 6.15
C HIS A 460 -0.16 12.59 6.53
N LEU A 461 -1.30 13.02 5.98
CA LEU A 461 -2.58 12.30 6.07
C LEU A 461 -3.03 11.92 4.67
N ASP A 462 -3.07 10.62 4.37
CA ASP A 462 -3.44 10.09 3.06
C ASP A 462 -4.70 9.21 3.16
N ASN A 463 -5.70 9.46 2.30
CA ASN A 463 -6.91 8.63 2.16
C ASN A 463 -7.63 8.35 3.49
N ILE A 464 -7.80 9.40 4.29
CA ILE A 464 -8.47 9.35 5.59
C ILE A 464 -9.72 10.22 5.54
N LYS A 465 -10.79 9.75 6.17
CA LYS A 465 -12.01 10.54 6.39
C LYS A 465 -12.19 10.79 7.90
N ILE A 466 -12.47 12.03 8.27
CA ILE A 466 -12.80 12.47 9.62
C ILE A 466 -14.22 13.01 9.58
N ILE A 467 -15.08 12.50 10.44
CA ILE A 467 -16.49 12.87 10.55
C ILE A 467 -16.85 13.14 11.99
N ASN A 468 -17.69 14.13 12.24
CA ASN A 468 -18.28 14.33 13.56
C ASN A 468 -19.39 13.31 13.82
N SER A 469 -19.45 12.71 14.99
CA SER A 469 -20.56 11.81 15.36
C SER A 469 -21.87 12.60 15.38
N CYS A 470 -22.89 12.04 14.75
CA CYS A 470 -24.25 12.56 14.74
C CYS A 470 -25.21 11.37 14.90
N PRO A 471 -25.57 11.01 16.15
CA PRO A 471 -26.33 9.80 16.42
C PRO A 471 -27.77 9.88 15.89
N GLY A 472 -28.23 8.79 15.26
CA GLY A 472 -29.62 8.58 14.88
C GLY A 472 -30.51 8.06 16.01
N ASP A 473 -31.76 7.67 15.70
CA ASP A 473 -32.70 7.19 16.71
C ASP A 473 -32.24 5.84 17.26
N GLY A 474 -31.92 5.82 18.55
CA GLY A 474 -31.42 4.62 19.23
C GLY A 474 -29.92 4.37 19.05
N GLU A 475 -29.19 5.25 18.35
CA GLU A 475 -27.72 5.24 18.32
C GLU A 475 -27.17 6.09 19.47
N THR A 476 -26.10 5.64 20.12
CA THR A 476 -25.37 6.48 21.11
C THR A 476 -24.35 7.38 20.39
N TYR A 477 -23.61 6.81 19.44
CA TYR A 477 -22.69 7.49 18.54
C TYR A 477 -22.88 6.93 17.14
N GLY A 478 -22.73 7.73 16.09
CA GLY A 478 -22.96 7.22 14.74
C GLY A 478 -23.10 8.28 13.66
N LEU A 479 -23.62 7.83 12.52
CA LEU A 479 -23.90 8.66 11.35
C LEU A 479 -25.41 8.78 11.08
N GLY A 480 -26.27 8.14 11.87
CA GLY A 480 -27.72 8.10 11.61
C GLY A 480 -28.38 9.48 11.59
N GLY A 481 -27.87 10.44 12.37
CA GLY A 481 -28.32 11.83 12.34
C GLY A 481 -27.77 12.63 11.16
N TYR A 482 -26.62 12.22 10.61
CA TYR A 482 -26.03 12.86 9.44
C TYR A 482 -26.93 12.72 8.20
N VAL A 483 -27.71 11.64 8.15
CA VAL A 483 -28.51 11.24 6.99
C VAL A 483 -30.01 11.50 7.16
N ASP A 484 -30.42 11.89 8.37
CA ASP A 484 -31.80 12.26 8.68
C ASP A 484 -32.09 13.70 8.24
N TYR A 485 -32.94 13.85 7.24
CA TYR A 485 -33.38 15.16 6.74
C TYR A 485 -34.66 15.67 7.40
N THR A 486 -35.24 14.90 8.33
CA THR A 486 -36.56 15.16 8.90
C THR A 486 -36.51 15.80 10.29
N THR A 487 -35.42 15.59 11.02
CA THR A 487 -35.23 16.16 12.36
C THR A 487 -33.83 16.76 12.51
N ALA A 488 -33.72 17.91 13.20
CA ALA A 488 -32.41 18.40 13.59
C ALA A 488 -31.89 17.57 14.77
N ARG A 489 -30.66 17.05 14.61
CA ARG A 489 -29.98 16.27 15.64
C ARG A 489 -28.71 16.97 16.06
N GLU A 490 -28.42 16.92 17.35
CA GLU A 490 -27.20 17.53 17.89
C GLU A 490 -25.99 16.67 17.49
N PRO A 491 -24.99 17.24 16.78
CA PRO A 491 -23.73 16.55 16.55
C PRO A 491 -22.90 16.53 17.85
N ALA A 492 -21.87 15.67 17.90
CA ALA A 492 -20.95 15.65 19.02
C ALA A 492 -20.31 17.04 19.23
N ASP A 493 -19.92 17.32 20.47
CA ASP A 493 -19.51 18.64 20.96
C ASP A 493 -18.08 19.02 20.50
N ASN A 494 -17.87 18.98 19.18
CA ASN A 494 -16.65 19.39 18.49
C ASN A 494 -16.93 20.65 17.67
N ASP A 495 -16.16 21.70 17.95
CA ASP A 495 -16.20 22.92 17.15
C ASP A 495 -15.51 22.70 15.81
N PHE A 496 -14.46 21.87 15.80
CA PHE A 496 -13.62 21.64 14.62
C PHE A 496 -13.21 20.18 14.45
N GLY A 497 -12.99 19.79 13.19
CA GLY A 497 -12.52 18.45 12.86
C GLY A 497 -11.01 18.29 12.97
N LEU A 498 -10.25 19.22 12.38
CA LEU A 498 -8.79 19.16 12.36
C LEU A 498 -8.17 20.52 12.67
N TYR A 499 -7.33 20.56 13.70
CA TYR A 499 -6.44 21.65 14.03
C TYR A 499 -5.00 21.33 13.68
N TYR A 500 -4.31 22.28 13.08
CA TYR A 500 -2.86 22.21 12.98
C TYR A 500 -2.19 23.58 13.01
N THR A 501 -0.96 23.56 13.51
CA THR A 501 -0.04 24.68 13.51
C THR A 501 1.35 24.21 13.12
N ASN A 502 2.21 25.13 12.70
CA ASN A 502 3.59 24.90 12.27
C ASN A 502 3.78 23.78 11.22
N GLY A 503 2.93 23.71 10.22
CA GLY A 503 2.92 22.63 9.23
C GLY A 503 3.94 22.78 8.10
N TRP A 504 5.25 22.91 8.39
CA TRP A 504 6.27 22.94 7.33
C TRP A 504 6.15 21.71 6.44
N GLU A 505 5.88 21.93 5.15
CA GLU A 505 5.63 20.87 4.17
C GLU A 505 4.58 19.84 4.60
N ALA A 506 3.57 20.27 5.34
CA ALA A 506 2.38 19.47 5.61
C ALA A 506 1.78 18.90 4.32
N ARG A 507 1.34 17.64 4.36
CA ARG A 507 0.66 16.98 3.23
C ARG A 507 -0.67 16.41 3.68
N ALA A 508 -1.71 16.74 2.95
CA ALA A 508 -3.00 16.07 3.03
C ALA A 508 -3.38 15.64 1.62
N ASN A 509 -3.53 14.35 1.38
CA ASN A 509 -3.96 13.83 0.09
C ASN A 509 -5.19 12.95 0.26
N GLU A 510 -6.26 13.24 -0.48
CA GLU A 510 -7.53 12.52 -0.34
C GLU A 510 -8.06 12.53 1.10
N LEU A 511 -7.74 13.60 1.84
CA LEU A 511 -8.24 13.83 3.19
C LEU A 511 -9.63 14.43 3.12
N ARG A 512 -10.55 13.86 3.89
CA ARG A 512 -11.93 14.33 3.96
C ARG A 512 -12.29 14.70 5.38
N VAL A 513 -12.39 15.99 5.67
CA VAL A 513 -12.90 16.47 6.96
C VAL A 513 -14.33 16.93 6.72
N VAL A 514 -15.27 16.01 6.87
CA VAL A 514 -16.65 16.17 6.43
C VAL A 514 -17.60 15.81 7.54
N GLY A 515 -18.64 16.59 7.77
CA GLY A 515 -19.48 16.41 8.95
C GLY A 515 -20.01 17.73 9.45
N TYR A 516 -20.70 17.65 10.58
CA TYR A 516 -21.40 18.78 11.19
C TYR A 516 -20.53 19.36 12.31
N TRP A 517 -19.61 20.26 11.93
CA TRP A 517 -18.75 20.99 12.86
C TRP A 517 -19.40 22.32 13.23
N ARG A 518 -19.37 22.71 14.52
CA ARG A 518 -20.02 23.96 14.99
C ARG A 518 -19.33 25.22 14.47
N GLU A 519 -18.00 25.14 14.32
CA GLU A 519 -17.20 26.23 13.76
C GLU A 519 -16.78 25.93 12.33
N ARG A 520 -15.77 25.08 12.11
CA ARG A 520 -15.18 24.78 10.78
C ARG A 520 -14.66 23.36 10.71
N GLY A 521 -14.54 22.79 9.50
CA GLY A 521 -13.91 21.48 9.34
C GLY A 521 -12.43 21.52 9.67
N VAL A 522 -11.70 22.48 9.06
CA VAL A 522 -10.25 22.61 9.20
C VAL A 522 -9.90 23.98 9.74
N PHE A 523 -9.08 24.00 10.81
CA PHE A 523 -8.51 25.20 11.41
C PHE A 523 -6.98 25.16 11.34
N ASN A 524 -6.43 26.06 10.53
CA ASN A 524 -5.01 26.37 10.47
C ASN A 524 -4.77 27.68 11.24
N PHE A 525 -4.00 27.62 12.33
CA PHE A 525 -3.74 28.79 13.18
C PHE A 525 -2.27 28.95 13.63
N LEU A 526 -1.88 30.19 13.95
CA LEU A 526 -0.55 30.62 14.41
C LEU A 526 -0.69 31.76 15.44
N PRO A 527 0.00 31.78 16.62
CA PRO A 527 0.85 30.78 17.31
C PRO A 527 0.03 29.74 18.10
N PRO A 528 0.63 28.68 18.68
CA PRO A 528 -0.15 27.65 19.37
C PRO A 528 -1.03 28.26 20.45
N ALA A 529 -2.22 27.72 20.49
CA ALA A 529 -3.13 28.00 21.55
C ALA A 529 -2.69 27.23 22.79
N ASP A 530 -2.82 27.89 23.95
CA ASP A 530 -2.14 27.64 25.25
C ASP A 530 -0.93 28.54 25.57
N GLY A 531 -0.70 29.63 24.81
CA GLY A 531 0.16 30.75 25.20
C GLY A 531 1.21 31.14 24.16
N PHE A 532 1.85 32.30 24.36
CA PHE A 532 2.87 32.83 23.45
C PHE A 532 4.05 31.86 23.31
N ALA A 533 4.13 31.12 22.21
CA ALA A 533 5.33 30.35 21.89
C ALA A 533 6.53 31.28 21.69
N THR A 534 7.67 30.93 22.29
CA THR A 534 8.96 31.61 22.12
C THR A 534 9.60 31.35 20.75
N ALA A 535 9.04 30.41 19.96
CA ALA A 535 9.46 30.11 18.59
C ALA A 535 8.50 30.73 17.58
N THR A 536 9.03 31.23 16.46
CA THR A 536 8.27 31.77 15.32
C THR A 536 7.44 30.65 14.68
N PRO A 537 6.11 30.58 14.90
CA PRO A 537 5.32 29.50 14.32
C PRO A 537 5.06 29.82 12.85
N THR A 538 5.31 28.89 11.94
CA THR A 538 5.22 29.14 10.49
C THR A 538 4.48 28.00 9.79
N ASN A 539 3.42 28.31 9.05
CA ASN A 539 2.74 27.34 8.20
C ASN A 539 3.21 27.55 6.77
N GLU A 540 4.27 26.83 6.36
CA GLU A 540 4.88 27.04 5.04
C GLU A 540 4.90 25.79 4.18
N GLN A 541 4.75 25.98 2.86
CA GLN A 541 4.88 24.91 1.86
C GLN A 541 3.86 23.76 2.01
N GLY A 542 2.71 23.99 2.65
CA GLY A 542 1.66 22.99 2.77
C GLY A 542 1.06 22.63 1.41
N LEU A 543 0.71 21.36 1.20
CA LEU A 543 0.05 20.88 0.00
C LEU A 543 -1.14 19.99 0.36
N TRP A 544 -2.31 20.42 -0.10
CA TRP A 544 -3.59 19.73 0.06
C TRP A 544 -4.08 19.34 -1.33
N THR A 545 -4.23 18.04 -1.58
CA THR A 545 -4.62 17.52 -2.89
C THR A 545 -5.83 16.62 -2.79
N ASN A 546 -6.84 16.82 -3.65
CA ASN A 546 -8.05 15.99 -3.71
C ASN A 546 -8.80 15.91 -2.37
N CYS A 547 -8.79 16.99 -1.58
CA CYS A 547 -9.40 16.99 -0.25
C CYS A 547 -10.84 17.52 -0.26
N ASP A 548 -11.69 16.97 0.61
CA ASP A 548 -13.04 17.48 0.85
C ASP A 548 -13.14 18.09 2.25
N ILE A 549 -13.57 19.35 2.34
CA ILE A 549 -13.68 20.09 3.60
C ILE A 549 -15.10 20.63 3.74
N GLN A 550 -15.87 20.13 4.70
CA GLN A 550 -17.19 20.65 5.06
C GLN A 550 -17.14 21.53 6.32
N SER A 551 -18.15 22.39 6.49
CA SER A 551 -18.17 23.51 7.45
C SER A 551 -17.12 24.60 7.18
N GLY A 552 -16.37 24.50 6.09
CA GLY A 552 -15.41 25.50 5.63
C GLY A 552 -13.98 25.31 6.15
N LEU A 553 -13.08 26.09 5.54
CA LEU A 553 -11.64 26.15 5.81
C LEU A 553 -11.30 27.50 6.45
N LEU A 554 -10.63 27.46 7.59
CA LEU A 554 -10.12 28.66 8.26
C LEU A 554 -8.59 28.64 8.31
N ILE A 555 -7.97 29.65 7.70
CA ILE A 555 -6.54 29.94 7.77
C ILE A 555 -6.41 31.28 8.47
N ARG A 556 -5.97 31.26 9.72
CA ARG A 556 -5.93 32.47 10.53
C ARG A 556 -4.61 32.63 11.26
N SER A 557 -4.25 33.86 11.51
CA SER A 557 -3.17 34.24 12.42
C SER A 557 -3.69 35.31 13.37
N GLY A 558 -2.82 35.83 14.22
CA GLY A 558 -3.15 36.87 15.18
C GLY A 558 -3.59 38.16 14.52
N ASP A 559 -4.34 38.90 15.32
CA ASP A 559 -4.93 40.16 14.98
C ASP A 559 -3.94 41.27 14.58
N CYS A 560 -4.35 42.07 13.60
CA CYS A 560 -3.69 43.31 13.19
C CYS A 560 -4.68 44.47 13.33
N LEU A 561 -4.30 45.48 14.10
CA LEU A 561 -5.15 46.57 14.54
C LEU A 561 -4.55 47.91 14.10
N PRO A 562 -5.26 48.73 13.30
CA PRO A 562 -4.78 50.06 12.93
C PRO A 562 -4.59 50.97 14.15
N VAL A 563 -3.47 51.70 14.20
CA VAL A 563 -3.33 52.81 15.14
C VAL A 563 -4.14 53.98 14.58
N VAL A 564 -5.25 54.33 15.25
CA VAL A 564 -6.19 55.36 14.74
C VAL A 564 -5.83 56.76 15.19
N ASP A 565 -5.13 56.87 16.32
CA ASP A 565 -4.64 58.15 16.84
C ASP A 565 -3.46 57.96 17.80
N LYS A 566 -2.71 59.05 18.08
CA LYS A 566 -1.63 59.09 19.05
C LYS A 566 -1.44 60.46 19.71
N THR A 567 -0.85 60.47 20.91
CA THR A 567 -0.15 61.61 21.50
C THR A 567 1.32 61.24 21.68
N SER A 568 2.17 62.08 22.30
CA SER A 568 3.59 61.75 22.52
C SER A 568 3.84 60.50 23.38
N THR A 569 2.85 60.07 24.17
CA THR A 569 2.96 58.94 25.13
C THR A 569 1.74 58.02 25.12
N GLN A 570 0.84 58.17 24.14
CA GLN A 570 -0.39 57.38 24.05
C GLN A 570 -0.66 56.98 22.62
N VAL A 571 -1.25 55.80 22.44
CA VAL A 571 -1.79 55.33 21.17
C VAL A 571 -3.21 54.85 21.36
N TYR A 572 -4.01 54.98 20.31
CA TYR A 572 -5.42 54.65 20.29
C TYR A 572 -5.66 53.60 19.20
N ILE A 573 -6.48 52.61 19.54
CA ILE A 573 -7.09 51.68 18.59
C ILE A 573 -8.61 51.73 18.77
N ARG A 574 -9.36 51.22 17.79
CA ARG A 574 -10.80 50.97 17.95
C ARG A 574 -11.02 49.97 19.08
N TRP A 575 -12.06 50.21 19.87
CA TRP A 575 -12.50 49.26 20.88
C TRP A 575 -13.39 48.19 20.23
N PHE A 576 -13.25 46.94 20.68
CA PHE A 576 -14.05 45.80 20.22
C PHE A 576 -14.33 44.85 21.40
N PRO A 577 -15.46 44.13 21.38
CA PRO A 577 -15.90 43.29 22.50
C PRO A 577 -15.01 42.06 22.76
N SER A 578 -14.06 41.77 21.87
CA SER A 578 -13.14 40.64 21.97
C SER A 578 -11.73 41.05 22.42
N HIS A 579 -11.51 42.29 22.86
CA HIS A 579 -10.15 42.76 23.17
C HIS A 579 -9.54 42.04 24.38
N ARG A 580 -8.22 41.79 24.31
CA ARG A 580 -7.50 40.96 25.30
C ARG A 580 -6.37 41.67 26.06
N PHE A 581 -6.24 42.99 25.88
CA PHE A 581 -5.17 43.80 26.50
C PHE A 581 -5.38 44.04 28.00
N ASP A 582 -4.33 43.82 28.81
CA ASP A 582 -4.37 43.97 30.27
C ASP A 582 -4.58 45.45 30.68
N PRO A 583 -5.55 45.76 31.57
CA PRO A 583 -5.81 47.11 32.06
C PRO A 583 -4.69 47.72 32.92
N ALA A 584 -3.88 46.92 33.59
CA ALA A 584 -2.88 47.36 34.58
C ALA A 584 -1.47 47.57 34.00
N GLY A 585 -1.32 47.46 32.67
CA GLY A 585 -0.04 47.60 31.96
C GLY A 585 0.36 46.33 31.23
N GLY A 586 1.30 46.45 30.31
CA GLY A 586 1.74 45.34 29.46
C GLY A 586 2.60 45.83 28.29
N SER A 587 2.80 44.96 27.31
CA SER A 587 3.49 45.29 26.07
C SER A 587 2.54 45.19 24.88
N ILE A 588 2.73 46.09 23.92
CA ILE A 588 2.14 46.02 22.58
C ILE A 588 3.24 46.11 21.54
N TRP A 589 3.03 45.54 20.36
CA TRP A 589 3.99 45.61 19.26
C TRP A 589 3.40 46.42 18.13
N LEU A 590 4.09 47.48 17.73
CA LEU A 590 3.62 48.40 16.71
C LEU A 590 4.60 48.40 15.52
N THR A 591 4.07 48.37 14.31
CA THR A 591 4.87 48.61 13.10
C THR A 591 5.17 50.11 12.97
N GLU A 592 6.42 50.47 12.64
CA GLU A 592 6.81 51.87 12.41
C GLU A 592 6.58 52.32 10.93
N THR A 593 6.25 51.36 10.06
CA THR A 593 5.97 51.57 8.63
C THR A 593 4.77 50.70 8.20
N ASP A 594 4.33 50.79 6.94
CA ASP A 594 3.29 49.90 6.36
C ASP A 594 3.84 48.48 6.05
N THR A 595 5.00 48.15 6.60
CA THR A 595 5.59 46.81 6.51
C THR A 595 5.37 46.05 7.81
N PHE A 596 5.03 44.76 7.67
CA PHE A 596 4.89 43.83 8.81
C PHE A 596 6.24 43.36 9.37
N THR A 597 7.35 43.94 8.91
CA THR A 597 8.71 43.48 9.25
C THR A 597 9.30 44.32 10.37
N GLY A 598 9.61 43.68 11.50
CA GLY A 598 10.30 44.30 12.63
C GLY A 598 9.44 45.24 13.48
N PRO A 599 8.30 44.78 14.04
CA PRO A 599 7.51 45.61 14.94
C PRO A 599 8.30 45.93 16.22
N THR A 600 8.17 47.17 16.69
CA THR A 600 8.83 47.64 17.92
C THR A 600 7.93 47.37 19.12
N GLU A 601 8.50 46.83 20.20
CA GLU A 601 7.79 46.64 21.46
C GLU A 601 7.66 47.96 22.22
N TYR A 602 6.44 48.27 22.66
CA TYR A 602 6.12 49.40 23.51
C TYR A 602 5.46 48.92 24.79
N THR A 603 6.06 49.24 25.94
CA THR A 603 5.42 49.03 27.24
C THR A 603 4.45 50.16 27.52
N TYR A 604 3.27 49.81 28.03
CA TYR A 604 2.25 50.76 28.50
C TYR A 604 1.94 50.50 29.98
N THR A 605 1.49 51.54 30.69
CA THR A 605 1.22 51.48 32.14
C THR A 605 -0.24 51.19 32.48
N SER A 606 -1.15 51.49 31.56
CA SER A 606 -2.58 51.18 31.71
C SER A 606 -3.33 51.33 30.38
N THR A 607 -4.48 50.67 30.26
CA THR A 607 -5.45 50.98 29.20
C THR A 607 -6.58 51.87 29.73
N LEU A 608 -7.23 52.61 28.83
CA LEU A 608 -8.46 53.35 29.12
C LEU A 608 -9.46 53.19 27.98
N TYR A 609 -10.69 52.83 28.32
CA TYR A 609 -11.82 52.90 27.40
C TYR A 609 -12.38 54.31 27.32
N THR A 610 -12.64 54.80 26.12
CA THR A 610 -13.27 56.11 25.92
C THR A 610 -14.25 56.10 24.75
N GLU A 611 -15.44 56.66 24.98
CA GLU A 611 -16.46 56.93 23.97
C GLU A 611 -16.47 58.43 23.63
N SER A 612 -15.29 59.02 23.51
CA SER A 612 -15.13 60.45 23.25
C SER A 612 -14.16 60.68 22.11
N THR A 613 -14.22 61.88 21.54
CA THR A 613 -13.31 62.30 20.47
C THR A 613 -11.86 62.17 20.93
N THR A 614 -11.02 61.52 20.11
CA THR A 614 -9.58 61.41 20.39
C THR A 614 -8.89 62.77 20.30
N PRO A 615 -7.64 62.92 20.82
CA PRO A 615 -6.93 64.20 20.83
C PRO A 615 -6.76 64.86 19.45
N ASN A 616 -6.67 64.08 18.37
CA ASN A 616 -6.59 64.60 17.00
C ASN A 616 -7.92 64.54 16.23
N GLY A 617 -9.07 64.43 16.94
CA GLY A 617 -10.38 64.67 16.36
C GLY A 617 -11.13 63.45 15.82
N ARG A 618 -10.71 62.20 16.13
CA ARG A 618 -11.42 60.98 15.70
C ARG A 618 -12.60 60.69 16.63
N ASN A 619 -13.78 60.37 16.09
CA ASN A 619 -14.96 60.02 16.87
C ASN A 619 -15.21 58.50 16.84
N GLY A 620 -15.65 57.93 17.98
CA GLY A 620 -15.92 56.50 18.10
C GLY A 620 -15.69 55.96 19.52
N LYS A 621 -15.61 54.64 19.61
CA LYS A 621 -15.23 53.90 20.82
C LYS A 621 -13.77 53.46 20.68
N PHE A 622 -12.95 53.82 21.65
CA PHE A 622 -11.50 53.59 21.59
C PHE A 622 -10.96 52.93 22.84
N LEU A 623 -9.95 52.09 22.63
CA LEU A 623 -9.06 51.63 23.67
C LEU A 623 -7.74 52.41 23.56
N ARG A 624 -7.40 53.14 24.63
CA ARG A 624 -6.19 53.97 24.71
C ARG A 624 -5.14 53.27 25.56
N PHE A 625 -3.92 53.15 25.03
CA PHE A 625 -2.75 52.72 25.80
C PHE A 625 -2.01 53.95 26.37
N ASN A 626 -1.75 53.96 27.68
CA ASN A 626 -1.12 55.08 28.38
C ASN A 626 0.33 54.78 28.77
N GLY A 627 1.14 55.82 28.89
CA GLY A 627 2.47 55.71 29.50
C GLY A 627 3.52 55.08 28.60
N LEU A 628 3.33 55.15 27.28
CA LEU A 628 4.36 54.74 26.32
C LEU A 628 5.57 55.68 26.42
N SER A 629 6.77 55.13 26.23
CA SER A 629 8.04 55.85 26.34
C SER A 629 8.20 56.96 25.29
N SER A 630 7.76 56.73 24.06
CA SER A 630 7.67 57.71 22.96
C SER A 630 6.83 57.12 21.83
N THR A 631 6.09 57.95 21.10
CA THR A 631 5.33 57.55 19.90
C THR A 631 5.88 58.18 18.62
N THR A 632 7.11 58.70 18.65
CA THR A 632 7.67 59.50 17.54
C THR A 632 7.74 58.73 16.23
N SER A 633 8.13 57.45 16.27
CA SER A 633 8.23 56.57 15.10
C SER A 633 6.89 56.03 14.59
N ILE A 634 5.79 56.31 15.29
CA ILE A 634 4.46 55.78 14.94
C ILE A 634 3.80 56.72 13.93
N ASP A 635 3.41 56.23 12.78
CA ASP A 635 2.67 56.99 11.76
C ASP A 635 1.21 56.51 11.77
N ILE A 636 0.25 57.36 12.13
CA ILE A 636 -1.16 56.93 12.27
C ILE A 636 -1.77 56.44 10.95
N ASP A 637 -1.19 56.79 9.81
CA ASP A 637 -1.66 56.32 8.51
C ASP A 637 -1.12 54.90 8.19
N LYS A 638 0.01 54.49 8.79
CA LYS A 638 0.77 53.28 8.41
C LYS A 638 1.00 52.29 9.53
N SER A 639 1.18 52.76 10.74
CA SER A 639 1.46 51.94 11.92
C SER A 639 0.26 51.09 12.31
N LYS A 640 0.53 49.82 12.58
CA LYS A 640 -0.45 48.85 13.06
C LYS A 640 0.07 48.20 14.33
N LEU A 641 -0.83 47.94 15.26
CA LEU A 641 -0.59 47.02 16.35
C LEU A 641 -0.72 45.59 15.83
N VAL A 642 0.31 44.80 16.04
CA VAL A 642 0.33 43.36 15.74
C VAL A 642 0.36 42.60 17.06
N THR A 643 -0.53 41.62 17.20
CA THR A 643 -0.60 40.80 18.41
C THR A 643 0.43 39.66 18.38
N ILE A 644 1.01 39.38 17.21
CA ILE A 644 2.11 38.45 17.03
C ILE A 644 3.36 39.21 16.56
N PRO A 645 4.39 39.37 17.41
CA PRO A 645 5.58 40.17 17.09
C PRO A 645 6.61 39.44 16.22
N ASN A 646 6.66 38.11 16.31
CA ASN A 646 7.53 37.28 15.50
C ASN A 646 6.86 37.02 14.15
N GLN A 647 7.61 37.15 13.05
CA GLN A 647 7.14 37.12 11.64
C GLN A 647 6.53 35.79 11.16
N GLY A 648 6.08 34.95 12.09
CA GLY A 648 5.48 33.66 11.85
C GLY A 648 4.10 33.79 11.26
N GLY A 649 3.92 33.26 10.05
CA GLY A 649 2.72 33.38 9.25
C GLY A 649 2.45 32.13 8.43
N SER A 650 1.35 32.16 7.68
CA SER A 650 1.03 31.14 6.68
C SER A 650 1.54 31.61 5.32
N SER A 651 2.35 30.78 4.68
CA SER A 651 2.90 31.04 3.35
C SER A 651 3.01 29.81 2.46
N HIS A 652 3.11 30.01 1.15
CA HIS A 652 3.37 28.96 0.14
C HIS A 652 2.47 27.73 0.27
N THR A 653 1.24 27.90 0.75
CA THR A 653 0.33 26.78 1.00
C THR A 653 -0.63 26.65 -0.17
N ARG A 654 -0.73 25.46 -0.75
CA ARG A 654 -1.55 25.17 -1.92
C ARG A 654 -2.65 24.18 -1.59
N PHE A 655 -3.86 24.50 -2.01
CA PHE A 655 -4.99 23.60 -2.14
C PHE A 655 -5.19 23.35 -3.64
N GLN A 656 -5.20 22.09 -4.03
CA GLN A 656 -5.24 21.65 -5.41
C GLN A 656 -6.31 20.57 -5.57
N ASP A 657 -7.25 20.78 -6.50
CA ASP A 657 -8.35 19.83 -6.73
C ASP A 657 -9.22 19.57 -5.49
N CYS A 658 -9.37 20.56 -4.60
CA CYS A 658 -10.13 20.42 -3.36
C CYS A 658 -11.59 20.88 -3.48
N TYR A 659 -12.51 20.24 -2.78
CA TYR A 659 -13.90 20.65 -2.61
C TYR A 659 -14.11 21.25 -1.21
N ILE A 660 -14.44 22.53 -1.11
CA ILE A 660 -14.58 23.26 0.15
C ILE A 660 -16.00 23.83 0.25
N VAL A 661 -16.71 23.51 1.33
CA VAL A 661 -18.14 23.76 1.49
C VAL A 661 -18.41 24.36 2.86
N ASP A 662 -19.11 25.50 2.95
CA ASP A 662 -19.75 25.89 4.21
C ASP A 662 -21.03 25.07 4.43
N LEU A 663 -21.31 24.72 5.69
CA LEU A 663 -22.34 23.75 6.03
C LEU A 663 -23.71 24.44 6.16
N ALA A 664 -24.75 23.90 5.52
CA ALA A 664 -26.13 24.35 5.76
C ALA A 664 -27.23 23.30 5.57
N HIS A 665 -26.92 22.00 5.58
CA HIS A 665 -27.93 21.00 5.18
C HIS A 665 -28.95 20.64 6.29
N HIS A 666 -28.78 21.13 7.53
CA HIS A 666 -29.63 20.85 8.71
C HIS A 666 -29.51 21.92 9.81
N MET A 667 -28.41 22.71 9.85
CA MET A 667 -28.24 23.85 10.78
C MET A 667 -29.22 25.01 10.57
N GLY A 668 -30.31 24.84 9.82
CA GLY A 668 -31.44 25.75 9.84
C GLY A 668 -31.10 27.23 9.72
N LEU A 669 -30.05 27.57 8.96
CA LEU A 669 -29.47 28.93 8.93
C LEU A 669 -30.48 30.03 8.53
N GLN A 670 -31.71 29.67 8.15
CA GLN A 670 -32.90 30.53 8.16
C GLN A 670 -34.19 29.75 7.87
N ASN A 671 -34.48 28.65 8.59
CA ASN A 671 -35.80 28.04 8.47
C ASN A 671 -36.75 28.69 9.49
N ASP A 672 -37.67 29.54 9.04
CA ASP A 672 -38.70 30.21 9.86
C ASP A 672 -39.73 29.25 10.48
N ALA A 673 -39.53 27.94 10.34
CA ALA A 673 -40.34 26.93 11.01
C ALA A 673 -39.93 26.87 12.50
N ASP A 674 -40.90 27.11 13.39
CA ASP A 674 -40.76 27.17 14.85
C ASP A 674 -40.00 25.97 15.48
N GLU A 675 -39.85 24.85 14.77
CA GLU A 675 -39.15 23.64 15.23
C GLU A 675 -37.61 23.75 15.16
N LEU A 676 -37.04 24.72 14.42
CA LEU A 676 -35.58 24.89 14.23
C LEU A 676 -35.04 26.26 14.70
N ALA A 677 -35.88 27.11 15.30
CA ALA A 677 -35.56 28.48 15.69
C ALA A 677 -34.42 28.62 16.74
N GLY A 678 -33.98 27.51 17.36
CA GLY A 678 -32.90 27.49 18.36
C GLY A 678 -31.47 27.50 17.79
N TRP A 679 -31.29 27.31 16.48
CA TRP A 679 -29.97 27.12 15.83
C TRP A 679 -29.68 28.17 14.74
N GLN A 680 -30.08 29.43 14.96
CA GLN A 680 -29.77 30.52 14.04
C GLN A 680 -28.35 31.06 14.27
N ASP A 681 -27.36 30.39 13.68
CA ASP A 681 -25.98 30.89 13.67
C ASP A 681 -25.76 31.94 12.57
N SER A 682 -24.83 32.86 12.83
CA SER A 682 -24.33 33.81 11.84
C SER A 682 -23.69 33.07 10.64
N PHE A 683 -23.90 33.57 9.42
CA PHE A 683 -23.22 33.09 8.22
C PHE A 683 -21.71 33.24 8.38
N LYS A 684 -20.97 32.27 7.86
CA LYS A 684 -19.51 32.28 7.84
C LYS A 684 -19.02 31.88 6.45
N ALA A 685 -17.86 32.38 6.02
CA ALA A 685 -17.35 32.13 4.66
C ALA A 685 -16.99 30.65 4.44
N SER A 686 -17.09 30.10 3.22
CA SER A 686 -16.57 28.74 2.95
C SER A 686 -15.05 28.65 3.14
N VAL A 687 -14.33 29.72 2.78
CA VAL A 687 -12.90 29.88 3.08
C VAL A 687 -12.70 31.21 3.77
N GLU A 688 -12.03 31.21 4.91
CA GLU A 688 -11.59 32.42 5.61
C GLU A 688 -10.06 32.44 5.69
N ILE A 689 -9.45 33.51 5.17
CA ILE A 689 -8.02 33.78 5.28
C ILE A 689 -7.85 35.13 5.98
N SER A 690 -7.40 35.16 7.23
CA SER A 690 -7.40 36.39 8.04
C SER A 690 -6.24 36.47 9.06
N GLY A 691 -6.03 37.65 9.65
CA GLY A 691 -4.88 37.95 10.50
C GLY A 691 -3.61 38.35 9.73
N THR A 692 -2.50 38.54 10.44
CA THR A 692 -1.19 38.86 9.85
C THR A 692 -0.04 38.08 10.53
N PRO A 693 1.02 37.69 9.79
CA PRO A 693 1.21 37.80 8.34
C PRO A 693 0.65 36.60 7.56
N MET A 694 -0.13 36.85 6.51
CA MET A 694 -0.63 35.83 5.57
C MET A 694 -0.10 36.14 4.16
N ARG A 695 0.50 35.16 3.45
CA ARG A 695 0.99 35.36 2.08
C ARG A 695 0.95 34.10 1.22
N ALA A 696 1.04 34.21 -0.10
CA ALA A 696 1.34 33.09 -1.01
C ALA A 696 0.43 31.85 -0.82
N ILE A 697 -0.86 32.07 -0.60
CA ILE A 697 -1.86 31.01 -0.52
C ILE A 697 -2.41 30.75 -1.92
N ASN A 698 -2.52 29.49 -2.33
CA ASN A 698 -2.97 29.13 -3.67
C ASN A 698 -4.19 28.19 -3.61
N LEU A 699 -5.27 28.56 -4.29
CA LEU A 699 -6.42 27.73 -4.59
C LEU A 699 -6.41 27.38 -6.09
N ASP A 700 -5.93 26.19 -6.44
CA ASP A 700 -5.81 25.68 -7.81
C ASP A 700 -6.85 24.59 -8.08
N ARG A 701 -7.68 24.73 -9.11
CA ARG A 701 -8.71 23.73 -9.48
C ARG A 701 -9.66 23.35 -8.34
N CYS A 702 -9.90 24.27 -7.40
CA CYS A 702 -10.77 24.03 -6.27
C CYS A 702 -12.24 24.38 -6.56
N VAL A 703 -13.16 23.79 -5.80
CA VAL A 703 -14.57 24.19 -5.82
C VAL A 703 -14.93 24.75 -4.45
N LEU A 704 -15.44 25.97 -4.43
CA LEU A 704 -15.94 26.62 -3.23
C LEU A 704 -17.47 26.58 -3.28
N SER A 705 -18.14 25.87 -2.41
CA SER A 705 -19.60 25.75 -2.41
C SER A 705 -20.18 26.44 -1.18
N PRO A 706 -20.40 27.76 -1.22
CA PRO A 706 -21.11 28.42 -0.14
C PRO A 706 -22.60 28.15 -0.18
N VAL A 707 -23.19 28.15 1.00
CA VAL A 707 -24.62 28.25 1.26
C VAL A 707 -24.94 29.66 1.75
N GLY A 708 -24.02 30.27 2.49
CA GLY A 708 -24.09 31.69 2.82
C GLY A 708 -23.82 32.59 1.60
N PRO A 709 -23.98 33.91 1.74
CA PRO A 709 -23.70 34.85 0.67
C PRO A 709 -22.21 34.96 0.33
N ILE A 710 -21.29 34.49 1.19
CA ILE A 710 -19.84 34.73 1.08
C ILE A 710 -19.09 33.42 0.88
N ALA A 711 -18.48 33.23 -0.30
CA ALA A 711 -17.64 32.06 -0.60
C ALA A 711 -16.25 32.13 0.05
N LEU A 712 -15.62 33.30 0.01
CA LEU A 712 -14.21 33.50 0.36
C LEU A 712 -14.06 34.85 1.04
N HIS A 713 -13.52 34.85 2.26
CA HIS A 713 -13.08 36.05 2.96
C HIS A 713 -11.54 36.10 2.98
N VAL A 714 -10.99 37.27 2.66
CA VAL A 714 -9.54 37.53 2.63
C VAL A 714 -9.28 38.83 3.36
N GLY A 715 -8.64 38.75 4.54
CA GLY A 715 -8.16 39.91 5.30
C GLY A 715 -6.81 40.41 4.79
N ALA A 716 -5.86 40.70 5.69
CA ALA A 716 -4.51 41.19 5.36
C ALA A 716 -3.55 40.14 4.74
N ALA A 717 -4.05 39.33 3.79
CA ALA A 717 -3.24 38.36 3.05
C ALA A 717 -2.68 38.96 1.75
N ARG A 718 -1.40 38.68 1.47
CA ARG A 718 -0.71 39.07 0.23
C ARG A 718 -0.53 37.86 -0.71
N ASP A 719 -0.34 38.09 -2.00
CA ASP A 719 -0.04 37.04 -2.99
C ASP A 719 -1.01 35.84 -2.97
N LEU A 720 -2.33 36.11 -2.93
CA LEU A 720 -3.35 35.06 -3.03
C LEU A 720 -3.53 34.69 -4.51
N VAL A 721 -3.37 33.41 -4.84
CA VAL A 721 -3.52 32.90 -6.21
C VAL A 721 -4.77 32.04 -6.31
N ILE A 722 -5.66 32.39 -7.23
CA ILE A 722 -6.85 31.58 -7.55
C ILE A 722 -6.73 31.16 -9.01
N SER A 723 -6.45 29.88 -9.25
CA SER A 723 -5.98 29.41 -10.56
C SER A 723 -6.62 28.11 -11.02
N GLY A 724 -6.31 27.69 -12.25
CA GLY A 724 -6.66 26.39 -12.80
C GLY A 724 -8.16 26.13 -13.03
N GLY A 725 -9.03 27.14 -12.93
CA GLY A 725 -10.47 26.95 -13.03
C GLY A 725 -11.15 26.73 -11.67
N THR A 726 -10.52 27.17 -10.58
CA THR A 726 -11.20 27.32 -9.30
C THR A 726 -12.48 28.14 -9.46
N TYR A 727 -13.61 27.64 -8.95
CA TYR A 727 -14.91 28.32 -9.07
C TYR A 727 -15.74 28.23 -7.78
N ALA A 728 -16.69 29.16 -7.63
CA ALA A 728 -17.69 29.11 -6.57
C ALA A 728 -19.03 28.53 -7.09
N GLU A 729 -19.51 27.43 -6.50
CA GLU A 729 -20.79 26.81 -6.85
C GLU A 729 -21.96 27.66 -6.35
N ARG A 730 -22.94 27.94 -7.23
CA ARG A 730 -24.18 28.63 -6.88
C ARG A 730 -25.16 27.65 -6.24
N ARG A 731 -25.55 27.87 -4.98
CA ARG A 731 -26.68 27.15 -4.37
C ARG A 731 -27.95 28.01 -4.36
N PRO A 732 -29.12 27.45 -4.75
CA PRO A 732 -30.40 28.13 -4.56
C PRO A 732 -30.68 28.30 -3.07
N PHE A 733 -30.95 29.52 -2.63
CA PHE A 733 -31.42 29.81 -1.28
C PHE A 733 -32.95 29.76 -1.26
N LYS A 734 -33.54 29.22 -0.19
CA LYS A 734 -35.00 29.20 0.02
C LYS A 734 -35.34 30.14 1.18
N TYR A 735 -36.01 31.24 0.88
CA TYR A 735 -36.47 32.20 1.89
C TYR A 735 -37.89 31.80 2.33
N GLY A 736 -38.01 31.20 3.52
CA GLY A 736 -39.30 30.82 4.09
C GLY A 736 -40.10 29.77 3.32
N ALA A 737 -41.34 29.53 3.78
CA ALA A 737 -42.25 28.50 3.25
C ALA A 737 -42.91 28.86 1.90
N SER A 738 -42.71 30.07 1.37
CA SER A 738 -43.25 30.48 0.07
C SER A 738 -42.39 29.95 -1.08
N GLU A 739 -43.03 29.45 -2.13
CA GLU A 739 -42.44 28.74 -3.28
C GLU A 739 -41.55 29.61 -4.21
N ASP A 740 -41.22 30.83 -3.82
CA ASP A 740 -40.43 31.75 -4.64
C ASP A 740 -38.92 31.49 -4.42
N LEU A 741 -38.36 30.64 -5.28
CA LEU A 741 -36.91 30.52 -5.46
C LEU A 741 -36.35 31.85 -5.98
N GLU A 742 -35.82 32.70 -5.09
CA GLU A 742 -35.09 33.88 -5.54
C GLU A 742 -33.84 33.47 -6.34
N THR A 743 -33.64 34.15 -7.46
CA THR A 743 -32.54 33.91 -8.37
C THR A 743 -31.19 34.27 -7.73
N SER A 744 -30.34 33.25 -7.51
CA SER A 744 -28.86 33.35 -7.45
C SER A 744 -28.30 34.16 -6.28
N ARG A 745 -27.86 33.47 -5.23
CA ARG A 745 -26.90 34.03 -4.28
C ARG A 745 -25.75 33.04 -4.10
N GLY A 746 -24.54 33.55 -4.04
CA GLY A 746 -23.29 32.79 -3.98
C GLY A 746 -22.11 33.72 -4.27
N ALA A 747 -22.12 34.92 -3.68
CA ALA A 747 -21.19 36.00 -4.01
C ALA A 747 -19.75 35.67 -3.59
N VAL A 748 -18.80 36.14 -4.40
CA VAL A 748 -17.42 36.33 -3.95
C VAL A 748 -17.36 37.74 -3.37
N ALA A 749 -17.10 37.89 -2.07
CA ALA A 749 -16.87 39.19 -1.45
C ALA A 749 -15.51 39.20 -0.74
N ILE A 750 -14.53 39.83 -1.39
CA ILE A 750 -13.17 40.07 -0.89
C ILE A 750 -13.17 41.42 -0.15
N ALA A 751 -12.79 41.46 1.12
CA ALA A 751 -12.60 42.71 1.86
C ALA A 751 -11.23 42.71 2.56
N GLY A 752 -10.20 43.10 1.79
CA GLY A 752 -8.98 43.69 2.33
C GLY A 752 -9.15 45.21 2.52
N PRO A 753 -8.12 45.95 2.99
CA PRO A 753 -8.16 47.41 3.06
C PRO A 753 -8.49 48.02 1.69
N ASP A 754 -9.10 49.20 1.71
CA ASP A 754 -9.36 50.05 0.54
C ASP A 754 -8.19 49.97 -0.46
N LEU A 755 -8.46 49.45 -1.66
CA LEU A 755 -7.54 49.58 -2.78
C LEU A 755 -7.62 51.06 -3.18
N ASP A 756 -6.78 51.90 -2.58
CA ASP A 756 -6.65 53.31 -2.95
C ASP A 756 -6.44 53.36 -4.47
N GLY A 757 -7.52 53.70 -5.19
CA GLY A 757 -7.57 53.66 -6.65
C GLY A 757 -8.05 52.35 -7.27
N GLY A 758 -9.32 51.99 -7.06
CA GLY A 758 -10.26 51.53 -8.11
C GLY A 758 -9.85 50.39 -9.07
N THR A 759 -8.76 49.67 -8.81
CA THR A 759 -8.23 48.64 -9.67
C THR A 759 -7.62 47.53 -8.84
N LEU A 760 -7.97 46.29 -9.18
CA LEU A 760 -7.11 45.11 -9.01
C LEU A 760 -5.84 45.34 -9.85
N ALA A 761 -5.03 46.34 -9.49
CA ALA A 761 -3.85 46.74 -10.25
C ALA A 761 -2.62 46.01 -9.73
N TRP A 762 -1.94 45.35 -10.65
CA TRP A 762 -0.53 45.05 -10.56
C TRP A 762 0.22 46.37 -10.42
N ASP A 763 0.64 46.73 -9.22
CA ASP A 763 1.58 47.85 -9.04
C ASP A 763 2.97 47.28 -8.71
N GLU A 764 3.90 47.39 -9.67
CA GLU A 764 5.33 47.12 -9.49
C GLU A 764 6.05 48.24 -8.71
N GLY A 765 5.29 49.16 -8.08
CA GLY A 765 5.79 50.45 -7.62
C GLY A 765 5.69 50.75 -6.12
N GLY A 766 5.64 49.77 -5.21
CA GLY A 766 5.96 50.00 -3.78
C GLY A 766 4.85 49.66 -2.77
N LEU A 767 4.99 48.47 -2.17
CA LEU A 767 4.64 48.05 -0.80
C LEU A 767 3.54 48.83 -0.03
N ALA A 768 2.37 49.00 -0.63
CA ALA A 768 1.11 49.16 0.08
C ALA A 768 0.49 47.77 0.33
N CYS A 769 -0.33 47.60 1.36
CA CYS A 769 -1.08 46.38 1.64
C CYS A 769 -2.16 46.07 0.58
N SER A 770 -1.78 45.83 -0.67
CA SER A 770 -2.66 45.29 -1.70
C SER A 770 -2.74 43.77 -1.54
N ALA A 771 -3.91 43.22 -1.28
CA ALA A 771 -4.16 41.81 -1.57
C ALA A 771 -4.03 41.63 -3.09
N GLN A 772 -2.85 41.18 -3.57
CA GLN A 772 -2.69 40.81 -4.97
C GLN A 772 -3.41 39.48 -5.18
N ILE A 773 -4.59 39.56 -5.78
CA ILE A 773 -5.40 38.39 -6.12
C ILE A 773 -5.23 38.13 -7.61
N TYR A 774 -4.59 37.03 -7.94
CA TYR A 774 -4.36 36.62 -9.32
C TYR A 774 -5.43 35.63 -9.76
N PHE A 775 -6.23 36.00 -10.77
CA PHE A 775 -7.11 35.09 -11.48
C PHE A 775 -6.45 34.71 -12.81
N ASP A 776 -5.98 33.47 -12.95
CA ASP A 776 -5.27 33.01 -14.15
C ASP A 776 -6.23 32.70 -15.33
N GLN A 777 -7.54 32.57 -15.07
CA GLN A 777 -8.53 32.30 -16.12
C GLN A 777 -9.85 33.06 -15.91
N ALA A 778 -10.30 33.78 -16.94
CA ALA A 778 -11.51 34.62 -16.94
C ALA A 778 -12.86 33.86 -16.86
N GLY A 779 -12.84 32.53 -16.67
CA GLY A 779 -14.03 31.68 -16.74
C GLY A 779 -14.54 31.12 -15.41
N GLY A 780 -13.83 31.32 -14.29
CA GLY A 780 -14.10 30.62 -13.02
C GLY A 780 -15.19 31.25 -12.16
N PHE A 781 -15.45 32.55 -12.27
CA PHE A 781 -16.46 33.23 -11.45
C PHE A 781 -17.52 33.85 -12.34
N ASN A 782 -18.78 33.54 -12.07
CA ASN A 782 -19.91 34.06 -12.84
C ASN A 782 -19.98 35.59 -12.67
N SER A 783 -20.06 36.33 -13.78
CA SER A 783 -20.13 37.80 -13.80
C SER A 783 -21.32 38.39 -13.03
N ASN A 784 -22.34 37.60 -12.72
CA ASN A 784 -23.54 38.04 -11.98
C ASN A 784 -23.34 38.05 -10.45
N ILE A 785 -22.15 37.68 -9.97
CA ILE A 785 -21.90 37.24 -8.59
C ILE A 785 -20.78 38.05 -7.91
N ASN A 786 -20.18 39.01 -8.62
CA ASN A 786 -19.10 39.86 -8.13
C ASN A 786 -19.66 41.16 -7.54
N THR A 787 -20.15 41.13 -6.31
CA THR A 787 -20.28 42.37 -5.52
C THR A 787 -19.04 42.48 -4.64
N LEU A 788 -18.11 43.36 -5.02
CA LEU A 788 -17.16 43.91 -4.05
C LEU A 788 -17.98 44.47 -2.87
N PRO A 789 -17.61 44.19 -1.62
CA PRO A 789 -18.33 44.76 -0.49
C PRO A 789 -18.30 46.28 -0.62
N LEU A 790 -19.51 46.84 -0.65
CA LEU A 790 -19.77 48.27 -0.59
C LEU A 790 -19.20 48.79 0.73
N GLY A 791 -17.95 49.27 0.70
CA GLY A 791 -17.54 50.30 1.66
C GLY A 791 -18.43 51.51 1.44
N THR A 792 -19.03 52.04 2.49
CA THR A 792 -19.81 53.27 2.44
C THR A 792 -18.89 54.40 1.97
N ASN A 793 -19.09 54.80 0.72
CA ASN A 793 -18.21 55.73 0.03
C ASN A 793 -18.15 57.07 0.77
N ARG A 794 -16.98 57.44 1.30
CA ARG A 794 -16.74 58.82 1.76
C ARG A 794 -16.60 59.71 0.53
N SER A 795 -17.63 60.52 0.33
CA SER A 795 -17.80 61.57 -0.70
C SER A 795 -18.54 61.15 -1.97
N GLY A 796 -19.88 61.24 -1.90
CA GLY A 796 -20.68 61.91 -2.93
C GLY A 796 -20.79 61.31 -4.33
N VAL A 797 -20.15 60.18 -4.63
CA VAL A 797 -20.38 59.46 -5.89
C VAL A 797 -20.85 58.05 -5.52
N PRO A 798 -22.15 57.74 -5.64
CA PRO A 798 -22.57 56.35 -5.62
C PRO A 798 -21.82 55.62 -6.74
N PHE A 799 -21.47 54.34 -6.56
CA PHE A 799 -21.30 53.46 -7.71
C PHE A 799 -22.70 53.27 -8.35
N ASP A 800 -23.24 54.33 -8.93
CA ASP A 800 -24.44 54.32 -9.75
C ASP A 800 -23.99 53.87 -11.15
N GLY A 801 -24.32 52.62 -11.50
CA GLY A 801 -24.26 52.15 -12.88
C GLY A 801 -23.41 50.90 -13.06
N GLU A 802 -24.02 49.74 -12.81
CA GLU A 802 -23.56 48.46 -13.35
C GLU A 802 -23.32 48.58 -14.86
N SER A 803 -22.06 48.52 -15.29
CA SER A 803 -21.68 48.45 -16.70
C SER A 803 -21.05 47.07 -16.93
N TRP A 804 -21.78 46.17 -17.59
CA TRP A 804 -21.31 44.81 -17.85
C TRP A 804 -20.43 44.81 -19.09
N PHE A 805 -19.18 44.37 -19.01
CA PHE A 805 -18.38 44.07 -20.20
C PHE A 805 -18.27 42.55 -20.36
N ASN A 806 -18.91 42.00 -21.40
CA ASN A 806 -18.83 40.57 -21.71
C ASN A 806 -17.86 40.36 -22.87
N LEU A 807 -16.78 39.61 -22.63
CA LEU A 807 -15.84 39.14 -23.65
C LEU A 807 -16.25 37.71 -24.06
N ARG A 808 -17.00 37.59 -25.16
CA ARG A 808 -17.14 36.33 -25.91
C ARG A 808 -16.64 36.56 -27.32
N ASP A 809 -15.82 35.63 -27.81
CA ASP A 809 -15.34 35.58 -29.19
C ASP A 809 -14.53 36.81 -29.65
N GLY A 810 -13.74 37.41 -28.74
CA GLY A 810 -12.83 38.51 -29.06
C GLY A 810 -13.49 39.89 -29.25
N ASN A 811 -14.78 40.05 -28.90
CA ASN A 811 -15.50 41.32 -28.96
C ASN A 811 -16.06 41.72 -27.59
N MET A 812 -15.87 42.98 -27.16
CA MET A 812 -16.54 43.54 -25.98
C MET A 812 -17.98 43.93 -26.30
N ARG A 813 -18.93 43.47 -25.48
CA ARG A 813 -20.34 43.91 -25.50
C ARG A 813 -20.72 44.51 -24.16
N ALA A 814 -21.31 45.71 -24.19
CA ALA A 814 -21.77 46.42 -22.99
C ALA A 814 -23.27 46.15 -22.72
N TYR A 815 -23.64 45.79 -21.49
CA TYR A 815 -25.05 45.72 -21.06
C TYR A 815 -25.30 46.67 -19.88
N TRP A 816 -26.44 47.37 -19.91
CA TRP A 816 -26.78 48.41 -18.95
C TRP A 816 -28.18 48.20 -18.35
N PRO A 817 -28.39 48.44 -17.05
CA PRO A 817 -29.72 48.45 -16.45
C PRO A 817 -30.50 49.69 -16.88
N ALA A 818 -31.77 49.52 -17.24
CA ALA A 818 -32.68 50.64 -17.37
C ALA A 818 -32.98 51.18 -15.97
N ASN A 819 -32.82 52.49 -15.78
CA ASN A 819 -33.07 53.20 -14.52
C ASN A 819 -34.44 52.84 -13.92
N ASN A 820 -34.48 51.89 -12.99
CA ASN A 820 -35.45 51.81 -11.91
C ASN A 820 -35.03 50.74 -10.90
N LEU A 821 -34.89 51.17 -9.66
CA LEU A 821 -34.40 50.43 -8.49
C LEU A 821 -35.16 49.12 -8.16
N TYR A 822 -36.23 48.74 -8.86
CA TYR A 822 -36.95 47.47 -8.66
C TYR A 822 -37.69 46.98 -9.93
N GLY A 823 -37.23 47.31 -11.14
CA GLY A 823 -37.99 47.09 -12.39
C GLY A 823 -37.27 46.27 -13.46
N VAL A 824 -37.86 45.14 -13.85
CA VAL A 824 -37.41 44.25 -14.94
C VAL A 824 -37.47 44.96 -16.30
N GLY A 825 -36.31 45.25 -16.90
CA GLY A 825 -36.19 45.72 -18.28
C GLY A 825 -34.74 45.94 -18.70
N ARG A 826 -34.16 45.02 -19.48
CA ARG A 826 -32.80 45.17 -20.04
C ARG A 826 -32.89 45.88 -21.38
N THR A 827 -32.11 46.93 -21.58
CA THR A 827 -31.98 47.59 -22.90
C THR A 827 -30.57 47.41 -23.40
N ARG A 828 -30.43 46.83 -24.59
CA ARG A 828 -29.16 46.76 -25.32
C ARG A 828 -28.83 48.17 -25.78
N SER A 829 -27.71 48.73 -25.32
CA SER A 829 -27.16 49.97 -25.86
C SER A 829 -25.80 49.68 -26.45
N ASP A 830 -25.70 49.90 -27.75
CA ASP A 830 -24.47 49.72 -28.51
C ASP A 830 -23.51 50.91 -28.26
N ILE A 831 -22.19 50.69 -28.37
CA ILE A 831 -21.17 51.72 -28.06
C ILE A 831 -21.23 52.82 -29.12
N THR A 832 -21.27 54.09 -28.70
CA THR A 832 -21.33 55.25 -29.60
C THR A 832 -20.10 56.16 -29.44
N SER A 833 -19.82 56.96 -30.46
CA SER A 833 -18.74 57.95 -30.42
C SER A 833 -18.89 58.99 -29.31
N ALA A 834 -20.12 59.32 -28.92
CA ALA A 834 -20.39 60.20 -27.78
C ALA A 834 -19.91 59.60 -26.46
N MET A 835 -20.04 58.29 -26.28
CA MET A 835 -19.54 57.56 -25.11
C MET A 835 -18.01 57.51 -25.09
N LEU A 836 -17.37 57.44 -26.27
CA LEU A 836 -15.91 57.51 -26.41
C LEU A 836 -15.37 58.95 -26.19
N ALA A 837 -16.19 59.98 -26.42
CA ALA A 837 -15.82 61.39 -26.29
C ALA A 837 -16.06 62.00 -24.90
N ASP A 838 -16.84 61.34 -24.05
CA ASP A 838 -17.15 61.81 -22.70
C ASP A 838 -16.08 61.31 -21.71
N ALA A 839 -15.25 62.22 -21.20
CA ALA A 839 -14.18 61.88 -20.25
C ALA A 839 -14.72 61.31 -18.92
N SER A 840 -15.97 61.61 -18.57
CA SER A 840 -16.66 61.07 -17.40
C SER A 840 -17.36 59.74 -17.68
N HIS A 841 -17.41 59.30 -18.94
CA HIS A 841 -18.05 58.04 -19.29
C HIS A 841 -17.19 56.86 -18.83
N PRO A 842 -17.80 55.79 -18.27
CA PRO A 842 -17.06 54.66 -17.68
C PRO A 842 -16.00 54.05 -18.61
N ILE A 843 -16.25 54.03 -19.93
CA ILE A 843 -15.30 53.50 -20.93
C ILE A 843 -13.96 54.27 -20.97
N ASN A 844 -13.93 55.52 -20.49
CA ASN A 844 -12.77 56.41 -20.49
C ASN A 844 -12.11 56.58 -19.11
N LEU A 845 -12.76 56.10 -18.05
CA LEU A 845 -12.31 56.27 -16.65
C LEU A 845 -11.36 55.17 -16.18
N PHE A 846 -11.23 54.06 -16.91
CA PHE A 846 -10.24 53.03 -16.62
C PHE A 846 -8.90 53.40 -17.27
N GLY A 847 -7.88 53.64 -16.44
CA GLY A 847 -6.54 53.99 -16.90
C GLY A 847 -5.93 52.96 -17.87
N LYS A 848 -5.16 53.48 -18.84
CA LYS A 848 -4.32 52.76 -19.83
C LYS A 848 -4.94 51.48 -20.41
N MET A 849 -6.04 51.62 -21.16
CA MET A 849 -6.52 50.59 -22.08
C MET A 849 -5.74 50.56 -23.41
N GLU A 850 -4.42 50.74 -23.39
CA GLU A 850 -3.61 50.81 -24.61
C GLU A 850 -3.71 49.50 -25.41
N GLY A 851 -4.21 49.58 -26.64
CA GLY A 851 -4.43 48.43 -27.52
C GLY A 851 -5.86 47.85 -27.49
N LEU A 852 -6.80 48.39 -26.70
CA LEU A 852 -8.18 47.90 -26.71
C LEU A 852 -8.94 48.33 -27.95
N GLU A 853 -9.60 47.38 -28.64
CA GLU A 853 -10.42 47.65 -29.82
C GLU A 853 -11.93 47.63 -29.51
N VAL A 854 -12.64 48.69 -29.93
CA VAL A 854 -14.10 48.83 -29.77
C VAL A 854 -14.75 49.24 -31.09
N TRP A 855 -15.95 48.76 -31.36
CA TRP A 855 -16.75 49.18 -32.51
C TRP A 855 -17.74 50.26 -32.08
N ALA A 856 -17.58 51.48 -32.62
CA ALA A 856 -18.56 52.55 -32.42
C ALA A 856 -19.65 52.42 -33.50
N GLU A 857 -20.87 52.06 -33.12
CA GLU A 857 -21.94 51.74 -34.07
C GLU A 857 -22.44 52.95 -34.86
N ASP A 858 -22.50 54.12 -34.22
CA ASP A 858 -22.92 55.38 -34.86
C ASP A 858 -21.93 55.86 -35.92
N LEU A 859 -20.65 55.48 -35.79
CA LEU A 859 -19.62 55.75 -36.78
C LEU A 859 -19.33 54.56 -37.69
N ASN A 860 -19.85 53.37 -37.36
CA ASN A 860 -19.61 52.10 -38.06
C ASN A 860 -18.10 51.86 -38.29
N LYS A 861 -17.30 52.04 -37.23
CA LYS A 861 -15.82 52.02 -37.26
C LYS A 861 -15.21 51.38 -36.01
N TRP A 862 -14.02 50.81 -36.18
CA TRP A 862 -13.18 50.29 -35.10
C TRP A 862 -12.28 51.38 -34.53
N PHE A 863 -12.21 51.45 -33.21
CA PHE A 863 -11.35 52.35 -32.46
C PHE A 863 -10.43 51.57 -31.55
N THR A 864 -9.14 51.88 -31.59
CA THR A 864 -8.11 51.36 -30.69
C THR A 864 -7.74 52.43 -29.68
N ALA A 865 -7.79 52.12 -28.39
CA ALA A 865 -7.32 53.03 -27.36
C ALA A 865 -5.79 53.15 -27.37
N THR A 866 -5.30 54.37 -27.30
CA THR A 866 -3.87 54.72 -27.18
C THR A 866 -3.65 55.64 -25.98
N ALA A 867 -2.55 55.47 -25.27
CA ALA A 867 -2.38 56.04 -23.95
C ALA A 867 -2.14 57.57 -23.98
N SER A 868 -2.80 58.29 -23.07
CA SER A 868 -2.29 59.52 -22.47
C SER A 868 -2.42 59.44 -20.94
N THR A 869 -1.67 60.27 -20.21
CA THR A 869 -1.40 60.14 -18.77
C THR A 869 -2.61 60.25 -17.83
N SER A 870 -3.83 60.46 -18.34
CA SER A 870 -5.06 60.55 -17.54
C SER A 870 -6.36 60.15 -18.25
N THR A 871 -6.41 60.07 -19.59
CA THR A 871 -7.59 59.63 -20.38
C THR A 871 -7.15 58.89 -21.65
N SER A 872 -7.93 57.87 -22.07
CA SER A 872 -7.67 57.08 -23.29
C SER A 872 -7.97 57.89 -24.55
N ILE A 873 -7.06 57.96 -25.51
CA ILE A 873 -7.33 58.53 -26.84
C ILE A 873 -7.75 57.39 -27.76
N TRP A 874 -8.96 57.45 -28.31
CA TRP A 874 -9.46 56.44 -29.23
C TRP A 874 -9.06 56.81 -30.66
N LEU A 875 -8.15 56.02 -31.23
CA LEU A 875 -7.73 56.15 -32.62
C LEU A 875 -8.59 55.22 -33.47
N ASP A 876 -9.23 55.76 -34.50
CA ASP A 876 -9.76 54.92 -35.56
C ASP A 876 -8.62 54.05 -36.15
N GLN A 877 -8.87 52.76 -36.38
CA GLN A 877 -7.90 51.86 -37.04
C GLN A 877 -7.46 52.36 -38.42
N GLU A 878 -8.26 53.22 -39.07
CA GLU A 878 -7.89 53.88 -40.35
C GLU A 878 -7.02 55.14 -40.16
N GLY A 879 -6.81 55.62 -38.92
CA GLY A 879 -6.00 56.79 -38.58
C GLY A 879 -6.60 58.14 -39.01
N THR A 880 -7.89 58.18 -39.38
CA THR A 880 -8.53 59.35 -39.98
C THR A 880 -9.30 60.24 -39.00
N SER A 881 -9.63 59.73 -37.81
CA SER A 881 -10.35 60.45 -36.76
C SER A 881 -9.92 59.98 -35.38
N ASN A 882 -9.62 60.93 -34.50
CA ASN A 882 -9.28 60.68 -33.11
C ASN A 882 -10.41 61.20 -32.23
N ILE A 883 -10.90 60.38 -31.31
CA ILE A 883 -11.83 60.81 -30.28
C ILE A 883 -11.02 61.00 -29.01
N THR A 884 -10.80 62.26 -28.65
CA THR A 884 -10.18 62.64 -27.39
C THR A 884 -11.31 62.92 -26.40
N PRO A 885 -11.37 62.21 -25.28
CA PRO A 885 -12.36 62.49 -24.25
C PRO A 885 -12.16 63.92 -23.73
N SER A 886 -13.21 64.75 -23.78
CA SER A 886 -13.17 66.17 -23.35
C SER A 886 -13.63 66.37 -21.93
#